data_AF-A0A7S3VEL5-F1
#
_entry.id   AF-A0A7S3VEL5-F1
#
_cell.length_a   1.000
_cell.length_b   1.000
_cell.length_c   1.000
_cell.angle_alpha   90.00
_cell.angle_beta   90.00
_cell.angle_gamma   90.00
#
_symmetry.space_group_name_H-M   'P 1'
#
loop_
_entity.id
_entity.type
_entity.pdbx_description
1 polymer ?
#
loop_
_entity_poly.entity_id
_entity_poly.type
_entity_poly.pdbx_seq_one_letter_code
_entity_poly.pdbx_strand_id
1 'polypeptide(L)'
;PAPAPAPAPAAAPAADGQKQNQGKKKSKAKKPSQPKAPPAPPREWTDAMEDDYQRILTVGEECISAKELKALITAKGRGSEHATGFNLYDGFEPSGRMHIAQGVFKAMNVNKCTSEGTNSTFTFWVADWFALMNDKMGGDLEKIKIVGKYLIEVWKAAGMSLDHVVFKWASEEITDKADKYWPTMLDVSRRFNITRIKKCCQIMGRLEGNLTSAQVLYPLMQCTDVFFLRADICQLGVDQRKVNMLAREYCDAARIKNKPVILSHHMLYGLKAGQEKMSKSDPDSAIFMEDTVEDVERKIMNAYCPDKEIVEEKKEQEQEGEEVDAGKESMQLKVDTLKNPCLDYIEHIILCPPGSTFTVNGVTYSEFAPIRAAFLAGDISEEQLKTALIAELNNLLQPVRDHFTNDANAKDLLAKVRQFKREGNSTSKKTVRRLDLVSLGKVQAGCHAVFGPLPSANPTLEVALQTINQLKACTNKDQQKVLFLPDWTAIVCNSCDADKKAIDAFFSIFVASLQALDADFMKDITILKQSEAILADPSNYWISVINVGRHFALDDVMGTNVEDADGVGLVIGRLMKVADVMGLAPASIAMPECDDATIESGLIGRFVDEKMKVSGMTKSAIVKVSRSNLELQIVESEVHKTENFEYYLLDDPKVNGKSKMKKAFCEPGNVEFCPPIALAFAFTESEGITIHRSDDNGGDVTYKTKADMEADFKSGALHPGDLKAASTKIMVAVLDKISLGFKADKDVTKSAKALKAFAKKMAKNKKK
;
A
#
# COMPACT_ATOMS: atom_id res chain seq x y z
N PRO A 1 25.15 -44.05 -21.39
CA PRO A 1 24.43 -44.84 -22.42
C PRO A 1 23.19 -45.50 -21.78
N ALA A 2 22.04 -44.82 -21.93
CA ALA A 2 20.78 -45.15 -21.27
C ALA A 2 20.10 -46.41 -21.87
N PRO A 3 19.31 -47.16 -21.09
CA PRO A 3 18.57 -48.33 -21.58
C PRO A 3 17.26 -47.92 -22.28
N ALA A 4 16.88 -48.75 -23.26
CA ALA A 4 15.82 -48.59 -24.25
C ALA A 4 14.37 -48.67 -23.69
N PRO A 5 13.36 -48.16 -24.44
CA PRO A 5 11.98 -48.06 -23.98
C PRO A 5 11.16 -49.34 -24.23
N ALA A 6 10.22 -49.62 -23.33
CA ALA A 6 9.25 -50.71 -23.43
C ALA A 6 8.05 -50.35 -24.35
N PRO A 7 7.41 -51.33 -25.02
CA PRO A 7 6.40 -51.10 -26.06
C PRO A 7 4.98 -50.92 -25.51
N ALA A 8 4.16 -50.17 -26.26
CA ALA A 8 2.75 -49.93 -26.01
C ALA A 8 1.87 -51.18 -26.28
N PRO A 9 0.74 -51.38 -25.57
CA PRO A 9 -0.24 -52.38 -25.95
C PRO A 9 -1.38 -51.81 -26.82
N ALA A 10 -1.57 -52.57 -27.89
CA ALA A 10 -2.62 -52.66 -28.90
C ALA A 10 -4.05 -52.19 -28.56
N ALA A 11 -4.66 -51.61 -29.58
CA ALA A 11 -6.10 -51.37 -29.72
C ALA A 11 -6.82 -52.56 -30.39
N ALA A 12 -8.08 -52.80 -29.99
CA ALA A 12 -9.17 -53.35 -30.81
C ALA A 12 -10.47 -53.44 -29.97
N PRO A 13 -11.68 -53.53 -30.56
CA PRO A 13 -12.17 -52.87 -31.77
C PRO A 13 -13.53 -52.18 -31.55
N ALA A 14 -13.89 -51.31 -32.49
CA ALA A 14 -15.23 -50.74 -32.63
C ALA A 14 -16.19 -51.75 -33.30
N ALA A 15 -17.45 -51.76 -32.86
CA ALA A 15 -18.55 -52.35 -33.59
C ALA A 15 -19.76 -51.39 -33.60
N ASP A 16 -20.23 -51.15 -34.82
CA ASP A 16 -21.33 -50.29 -35.26
C ASP A 16 -22.71 -50.62 -34.68
N GLY A 17 -23.62 -49.64 -34.74
CA GLY A 17 -25.05 -49.94 -34.81
C GLY A 17 -26.03 -48.86 -34.32
N GLN A 18 -26.24 -47.82 -35.13
CA GLN A 18 -27.52 -47.15 -35.40
C GLN A 18 -28.67 -47.23 -34.37
N LYS A 19 -29.14 -46.08 -33.84
CA LYS A 19 -30.44 -45.43 -34.20
C LYS A 19 -30.93 -44.40 -33.19
N GLN A 20 -31.56 -43.38 -33.77
CA GLN A 20 -32.72 -42.61 -33.30
C GLN A 20 -32.52 -41.44 -32.34
N ASN A 21 -32.69 -40.28 -32.99
CA ASN A 21 -33.00 -38.98 -32.46
C ASN A 21 -34.41 -38.98 -31.82
N GLN A 22 -34.51 -38.78 -30.51
CA GLN A 22 -35.72 -38.23 -29.87
C GLN A 22 -35.30 -37.31 -28.72
N GLY A 23 -35.69 -36.04 -28.82
CA GLY A 23 -35.44 -35.04 -27.80
C GLY A 23 -36.23 -35.31 -26.52
N LYS A 24 -35.53 -35.26 -25.38
CA LYS A 24 -36.12 -35.00 -24.07
C LYS A 24 -35.17 -34.13 -23.25
N LYS A 25 -35.71 -32.98 -22.81
CA LYS A 25 -35.15 -32.03 -21.84
C LYS A 25 -34.52 -32.79 -20.67
N LYS A 26 -33.20 -32.60 -20.44
CA LYS A 26 -32.57 -32.94 -19.16
C LYS A 26 -32.19 -31.66 -18.43
N SER A 27 -32.96 -31.41 -17.37
CA SER A 27 -32.59 -30.63 -16.20
C SER A 27 -31.16 -30.97 -15.75
N LYS A 28 -30.30 -29.95 -15.60
CA LYS A 28 -29.10 -30.08 -14.76
C LYS A 28 -29.56 -30.03 -13.31
N ALA A 29 -29.91 -31.19 -12.76
CA ALA A 29 -30.02 -31.38 -11.33
C ALA A 29 -28.69 -30.98 -10.67
N LYS A 30 -28.76 -30.07 -9.68
CA LYS A 30 -27.65 -29.77 -8.78
C LYS A 30 -27.18 -31.08 -8.16
N LYS A 31 -25.88 -31.39 -8.27
CA LYS A 31 -25.25 -32.38 -7.36
C LYS A 31 -25.56 -31.92 -5.93
N PRO A 32 -26.06 -32.79 -5.04
CA PRO A 32 -26.22 -32.44 -3.64
C PRO A 32 -24.84 -32.09 -3.09
N SER A 33 -24.69 -30.88 -2.58
CA SER A 33 -23.53 -30.50 -1.79
C SER A 33 -23.47 -31.46 -0.61
N GLN A 34 -22.35 -32.18 -0.47
CA GLN A 34 -22.07 -32.88 0.77
C GLN A 34 -22.24 -31.88 1.93
N PRO A 35 -22.94 -32.23 3.01
CA PRO A 35 -22.99 -31.39 4.20
C PRO A 35 -21.54 -31.15 4.64
N LYS A 36 -21.15 -29.88 4.81
CA LYS A 36 -19.94 -29.59 5.58
C LYS A 36 -20.11 -30.31 6.92
N ALA A 37 -19.12 -31.12 7.30
CA ALA A 37 -19.10 -31.73 8.62
C ALA A 37 -19.41 -30.64 9.67
N PRO A 38 -20.25 -30.94 10.67
CA PRO A 38 -20.51 -29.98 11.74
C PRO A 38 -19.16 -29.53 12.32
N PRO A 39 -18.99 -28.23 12.67
CA PRO A 39 -17.77 -27.78 13.32
C PRO A 39 -17.53 -28.68 14.53
N ALA A 40 -16.30 -29.19 14.66
CA ALA A 40 -15.90 -29.96 15.82
C ALA A 40 -16.28 -29.18 17.09
N PRO A 41 -16.77 -29.86 18.15
CA PRO A 41 -17.08 -29.20 19.40
C PRO A 41 -15.87 -28.39 19.87
N PRO A 42 -16.08 -27.17 20.43
CA PRO A 42 -14.97 -26.36 20.90
C PRO A 42 -14.16 -27.16 21.90
N ARG A 43 -12.83 -27.21 21.70
CA ARG A 43 -11.92 -27.90 22.61
C ARG A 43 -12.12 -27.38 24.03
N GLU A 44 -12.18 -28.29 24.99
CA GLU A 44 -12.30 -27.91 26.39
C GLU A 44 -11.06 -27.14 26.84
N TRP A 45 -11.29 -26.15 27.72
CA TRP A 45 -10.22 -25.36 28.32
C TRP A 45 -9.53 -26.19 29.40
N THR A 46 -8.21 -26.31 29.35
CA THR A 46 -7.41 -27.11 30.29
C THR A 46 -6.53 -26.22 31.16
N ASP A 47 -6.09 -26.72 32.31
CA ASP A 47 -5.20 -25.97 33.22
C ASP A 47 -3.89 -25.56 32.51
N ALA A 48 -3.31 -26.43 31.70
CA ALA A 48 -2.11 -26.11 30.91
C ALA A 48 -2.34 -24.96 29.92
N MET A 49 -3.57 -24.79 29.41
CA MET A 49 -3.92 -23.66 28.55
C MET A 49 -4.14 -22.38 29.35
N GLU A 50 -4.60 -22.48 30.60
CA GLU A 50 -4.65 -21.35 31.53
C GLU A 50 -3.23 -20.89 31.88
N ASP A 51 -2.31 -21.80 32.13
CA ASP A 51 -0.89 -21.47 32.36
C ASP A 51 -0.26 -20.76 31.15
N ASP A 52 -0.50 -21.27 29.94
CA ASP A 52 -0.05 -20.63 28.70
C ASP A 52 -0.68 -19.22 28.55
N TYR A 53 -1.97 -19.08 28.83
CA TYR A 53 -2.71 -17.81 28.77
C TYR A 53 -2.16 -16.77 29.76
N GLN A 54 -2.01 -17.14 31.03
CA GLN A 54 -1.47 -16.25 32.06
C GLN A 54 -0.04 -15.83 31.74
N ARG A 55 0.81 -16.80 31.34
CA ARG A 55 2.20 -16.51 30.95
C ARG A 55 2.27 -15.53 29.77
N ILE A 56 1.47 -15.72 28.71
CA ILE A 56 1.45 -14.83 27.55
C ILE A 56 0.93 -13.44 27.93
N LEU A 57 -0.08 -13.35 28.80
CA LEU A 57 -0.59 -12.05 29.25
C LEU A 57 0.47 -11.21 29.97
N THR A 58 1.41 -11.82 30.70
CA THR A 58 2.51 -11.09 31.35
C THR A 58 3.45 -10.36 30.39
N VAL A 59 3.43 -10.69 29.09
CA VAL A 59 4.24 -10.01 28.06
C VAL A 59 3.67 -8.63 27.73
N GLY A 60 2.35 -8.49 27.80
CA GLY A 60 1.67 -7.26 27.44
C GLY A 60 1.45 -6.35 28.64
N GLU A 61 1.77 -5.07 28.49
CA GLU A 61 1.16 -4.02 29.31
C GLU A 61 -0.35 -3.91 28.99
N GLU A 62 -0.73 -4.27 27.76
CA GLU A 62 -2.11 -4.33 27.30
C GLU A 62 -2.37 -5.52 26.36
N CYS A 63 -3.59 -6.08 26.44
CA CYS A 63 -4.10 -7.09 25.52
C CYS A 63 -5.48 -6.74 24.93
N ILE A 64 -5.57 -6.51 23.62
CA ILE A 64 -6.82 -6.24 22.87
C ILE A 64 -7.15 -7.41 21.93
N SER A 65 -8.09 -8.31 22.25
CA SER A 65 -8.73 -8.48 23.55
C SER A 65 -8.32 -9.80 24.20
N ALA A 66 -8.26 -9.82 25.53
CA ALA A 66 -7.98 -11.02 26.31
C ALA A 66 -8.95 -12.18 25.99
N LYS A 67 -10.21 -11.86 25.66
CA LYS A 67 -11.21 -12.85 25.21
C LYS A 67 -10.83 -13.52 23.89
N GLU A 68 -10.36 -12.73 22.92
CA GLU A 68 -9.90 -13.25 21.63
C GLU A 68 -8.62 -14.08 21.79
N LEU A 69 -7.71 -13.68 22.70
CA LEU A 69 -6.53 -14.48 23.05
C LEU A 69 -6.91 -15.85 23.61
N LYS A 70 -7.87 -15.90 24.55
CA LYS A 70 -8.39 -17.16 25.09
C LYS A 70 -8.96 -18.05 23.98
N ALA A 71 -9.78 -17.49 23.10
CA ALA A 71 -10.34 -18.21 21.96
C ALA A 71 -9.27 -18.73 20.98
N LEU A 72 -8.20 -17.94 20.76
CA LEU A 72 -7.08 -18.29 19.91
C LEU A 72 -6.29 -19.48 20.48
N ILE A 73 -5.97 -19.46 21.78
CA ILE A 73 -5.27 -20.57 22.46
C ILE A 73 -6.12 -21.84 22.39
N THR A 74 -7.44 -21.75 22.59
CA THR A 74 -8.35 -22.88 22.40
C THR A 74 -8.29 -23.46 20.99
N ALA A 75 -8.33 -22.60 19.99
CA ALA A 75 -8.39 -23.03 18.59
C ALA A 75 -7.05 -23.57 18.07
N LYS A 76 -5.92 -22.95 18.45
CA LYS A 76 -4.61 -23.17 17.81
C LYS A 76 -3.47 -23.50 18.76
N GLY A 77 -3.59 -23.25 20.06
CA GLY A 77 -2.51 -23.46 21.03
C GLY A 77 -2.22 -24.93 21.33
N ARG A 78 -1.59 -25.17 22.49
CA ARG A 78 -1.19 -26.49 23.01
C ARG A 78 -2.24 -27.56 22.75
N GLY A 79 -1.82 -28.71 22.23
CA GLY A 79 -2.68 -29.87 21.96
C GLY A 79 -3.68 -29.68 20.82
N SER A 80 -3.59 -28.61 20.02
CA SER A 80 -4.41 -28.45 18.82
C SER A 80 -3.89 -29.34 17.68
N GLU A 81 -4.80 -29.78 16.81
CA GLU A 81 -4.44 -30.42 15.54
C GLU A 81 -3.93 -29.41 14.49
N HIS A 82 -3.86 -28.11 14.84
CA HIS A 82 -3.39 -27.08 13.94
C HIS A 82 -1.86 -27.18 13.79
N ALA A 83 -1.42 -27.68 12.63
CA ALA A 83 -0.04 -28.10 12.37
C ALA A 83 1.05 -27.04 12.68
N THR A 84 0.71 -25.75 12.61
CA THR A 84 1.66 -24.65 12.82
C THR A 84 1.32 -23.76 14.01
N GLY A 85 0.30 -24.11 14.81
CA GLY A 85 -0.08 -23.28 15.94
C GLY A 85 -0.59 -21.88 15.57
N PHE A 86 -0.43 -20.92 16.49
CA PHE A 86 -0.71 -19.50 16.26
C PHE A 86 0.57 -18.67 16.05
N ASN A 87 0.49 -17.65 15.20
CA ASN A 87 1.65 -16.84 14.83
C ASN A 87 1.66 -15.49 15.56
N LEU A 88 2.81 -15.14 16.15
CA LEU A 88 3.09 -13.82 16.70
C LEU A 88 4.15 -13.14 15.83
N TYR A 89 4.19 -11.81 15.83
CA TYR A 89 5.30 -11.10 15.20
C TYR A 89 5.65 -9.79 15.90
N ASP A 90 6.90 -9.38 15.71
CA ASP A 90 7.39 -8.02 15.97
C ASP A 90 8.33 -7.59 14.84
N GLY A 91 8.30 -6.29 14.52
CA GLY A 91 9.03 -5.70 13.41
C GLY A 91 10.10 -4.71 13.87
N PHE A 92 11.30 -4.81 13.30
CA PHE A 92 12.44 -4.01 13.71
C PHE A 92 13.10 -3.31 12.52
N GLU A 93 13.15 -1.97 12.58
CA GLU A 93 13.94 -1.17 11.65
C GLU A 93 15.45 -1.35 11.91
N PRO A 94 16.25 -1.85 10.93
CA PRO A 94 17.69 -1.93 11.07
C PRO A 94 18.35 -0.54 10.98
N SER A 95 18.44 0.12 12.13
CA SER A 95 18.75 1.56 12.23
C SER A 95 20.05 1.88 12.97
N GLY A 96 20.74 0.86 13.50
CA GLY A 96 22.01 1.03 14.22
C GLY A 96 22.25 -0.07 15.22
N ARG A 97 23.06 0.25 16.23
CA ARG A 97 23.30 -0.62 17.39
C ARG A 97 21.97 -1.00 18.06
N MET A 98 21.89 -2.23 18.55
CA MET A 98 20.71 -2.74 19.26
C MET A 98 20.78 -2.32 20.73
N HIS A 99 19.72 -1.68 21.24
CA HIS A 99 19.60 -1.40 22.68
C HIS A 99 18.95 -2.58 23.41
N ILE A 100 19.11 -2.62 24.73
CA ILE A 100 18.73 -3.77 25.57
C ILE A 100 17.24 -4.16 25.46
N ALA A 101 16.35 -3.18 25.27
CA ALA A 101 14.92 -3.47 25.04
C ALA A 101 14.67 -4.29 23.76
N GLN A 102 15.43 -4.02 22.69
CA GLN A 102 15.32 -4.74 21.41
C GLN A 102 15.96 -6.12 21.47
N GLY A 103 16.95 -6.33 22.35
CA GLY A 103 17.66 -7.61 22.50
C GLY A 103 17.12 -8.45 23.64
N VAL A 104 17.68 -8.28 24.85
CA VAL A 104 17.37 -9.12 26.03
C VAL A 104 15.88 -9.12 26.36
N PHE A 105 15.26 -7.95 26.52
CA PHE A 105 13.85 -7.86 26.89
C PHE A 105 12.93 -8.50 25.84
N LYS A 106 13.24 -8.31 24.56
CA LYS A 106 12.53 -8.96 23.47
C LYS A 106 12.71 -10.48 23.49
N ALA A 107 13.92 -10.98 23.71
CA ALA A 107 14.19 -12.42 23.83
C ALA A 107 13.40 -13.06 24.97
N MET A 108 13.32 -12.40 26.13
CA MET A 108 12.52 -12.86 27.26
C MET A 108 11.03 -12.95 26.92
N ASN A 109 10.47 -11.91 26.27
CA ASN A 109 9.08 -11.90 25.84
C ASN A 109 8.79 -12.99 24.80
N VAL A 110 9.70 -13.22 23.86
CA VAL A 110 9.59 -14.29 22.86
C VAL A 110 9.60 -15.66 23.53
N ASN A 111 10.51 -15.90 24.47
CA ASN A 111 10.60 -17.17 25.21
C ASN A 111 9.29 -17.47 25.99
N LYS A 112 8.65 -16.44 26.57
CA LYS A 112 7.32 -16.59 27.21
C LYS A 112 6.26 -17.04 26.22
N CYS A 113 6.25 -16.45 25.02
CA CYS A 113 5.28 -16.76 23.97
C CYS A 113 5.53 -18.11 23.27
N THR A 114 6.79 -18.56 23.20
CA THR A 114 7.25 -19.75 22.46
C THR A 114 7.65 -20.92 23.38
N SER A 115 7.27 -20.85 24.64
CA SER A 115 7.54 -21.89 25.64
C SER A 115 7.05 -23.27 25.18
N GLU A 116 7.77 -24.31 25.56
CA GLU A 116 7.60 -25.68 25.06
C GLU A 116 6.13 -26.15 25.12
N GLY A 117 5.65 -26.65 23.98
CA GLY A 117 4.30 -27.18 23.81
C GLY A 117 3.18 -26.14 23.71
N THR A 118 3.47 -24.82 23.79
CA THR A 118 2.48 -23.75 23.56
C THR A 118 1.87 -23.81 22.14
N ASN A 119 2.57 -24.45 21.19
CA ASN A 119 2.23 -24.51 19.77
C ASN A 119 2.03 -23.11 19.18
N SER A 120 3.12 -22.34 19.17
CA SER A 120 3.17 -20.98 18.65
C SER A 120 4.45 -20.78 17.83
N THR A 121 4.47 -19.78 16.97
CA THR A 121 5.67 -19.36 16.24
C THR A 121 5.82 -17.86 16.37
N PHE A 122 7.06 -17.38 16.61
CA PHE A 122 7.35 -15.96 16.66
C PHE A 122 8.14 -15.55 15.41
N THR A 123 7.59 -14.60 14.65
CA THR A 123 8.22 -14.04 13.46
C THR A 123 8.93 -12.73 13.81
N PHE A 124 10.25 -12.70 13.66
CA PHE A 124 11.01 -11.45 13.63
C PHE A 124 10.98 -10.89 12.21
N TRP A 125 10.32 -9.75 12.05
CA TRP A 125 10.24 -9.04 10.79
C TRP A 125 11.37 -8.01 10.68
N VAL A 126 12.40 -8.35 9.91
CA VAL A 126 13.53 -7.45 9.63
C VAL A 126 13.08 -6.42 8.60
N ALA A 127 12.69 -5.26 9.10
CA ALA A 127 11.95 -4.23 8.37
C ALA A 127 12.90 -3.31 7.58
N ASP A 128 13.64 -3.88 6.62
CA ASP A 128 14.67 -3.18 5.85
C ASP A 128 14.13 -2.07 4.93
N TRP A 129 13.02 -2.32 4.22
CA TRP A 129 12.33 -1.27 3.45
C TRP A 129 11.70 -0.19 4.32
N PHE A 130 11.27 -0.54 5.53
CA PHE A 130 10.74 0.42 6.50
C PHE A 130 11.84 1.36 7.00
N ALA A 131 13.02 0.80 7.32
CA ALA A 131 14.21 1.59 7.63
C ALA A 131 14.63 2.51 6.46
N LEU A 132 14.50 2.05 5.21
CA LEU A 132 14.74 2.86 4.02
C LEU A 132 13.74 4.03 3.91
N MET A 133 12.45 3.77 4.10
CA MET A 133 11.39 4.81 4.10
C MET A 133 11.61 5.86 5.18
N ASN A 134 12.13 5.47 6.34
CA ASN A 134 12.38 6.35 7.48
C ASN A 134 13.80 6.95 7.51
N ASP A 135 14.49 6.96 6.36
CA ASP A 135 15.83 7.55 6.15
C ASP A 135 16.94 7.01 7.09
N LYS A 136 16.81 5.78 7.58
CA LYS A 136 17.84 5.17 8.43
C LYS A 136 19.08 4.85 7.61
N MET A 137 20.25 4.96 8.24
CA MET A 137 21.55 4.76 7.59
C MET A 137 21.74 5.62 6.32
N GLY A 138 21.20 6.85 6.31
CA GLY A 138 21.24 7.73 5.14
C GLY A 138 20.40 7.24 3.95
N GLY A 139 19.46 6.31 4.16
CA GLY A 139 18.69 5.67 3.11
C GLY A 139 19.50 4.67 2.28
N ASP A 140 20.54 4.08 2.85
CA ASP A 140 21.40 3.09 2.20
C ASP A 140 20.95 1.66 2.51
N LEU A 141 20.25 1.03 1.56
CA LEU A 141 19.69 -0.31 1.74
C LEU A 141 20.77 -1.38 2.03
N GLU A 142 21.99 -1.24 1.48
CA GLU A 142 23.05 -2.21 1.74
C GLU A 142 23.58 -2.09 3.17
N LYS A 143 23.74 -0.85 3.67
CA LYS A 143 24.06 -0.62 5.09
C LYS A 143 22.94 -1.13 6.01
N ILE A 144 21.68 -0.90 5.66
CA ILE A 144 20.51 -1.41 6.39
C ILE A 144 20.55 -2.94 6.45
N LYS A 145 20.84 -3.63 5.34
CA LYS A 145 20.96 -5.09 5.32
C LYS A 145 22.11 -5.60 6.19
N ILE A 146 23.25 -4.92 6.21
CA ILE A 146 24.35 -5.28 7.12
C ILE A 146 23.91 -5.14 8.58
N VAL A 147 23.21 -4.06 8.93
CA VAL A 147 22.68 -3.84 10.27
C VAL A 147 21.67 -4.92 10.63
N GLY A 148 20.77 -5.31 9.72
CA GLY A 148 19.79 -6.37 9.98
C GLY A 148 20.45 -7.71 10.27
N LYS A 149 21.54 -8.05 9.56
CA LYS A 149 22.36 -9.25 9.87
C LYS A 149 22.98 -9.17 11.26
N TYR A 150 23.51 -8.01 11.64
CA TYR A 150 24.00 -7.77 13.00
C TYR A 150 22.88 -7.98 14.05
N LEU A 151 21.66 -7.47 13.81
CA LEU A 151 20.55 -7.66 14.75
C LEU A 151 20.20 -9.15 14.94
N ILE A 152 20.18 -9.93 13.86
CA ILE A 152 19.94 -11.37 13.91
C ILE A 152 21.00 -12.08 14.76
N GLU A 153 22.28 -11.74 14.59
CA GLU A 153 23.36 -12.33 15.40
C GLU A 153 23.24 -11.96 16.89
N VAL A 154 22.80 -10.74 17.21
CA VAL A 154 22.50 -10.37 18.60
C VAL A 154 21.36 -11.22 19.18
N TRP A 155 20.25 -11.40 18.46
CA TRP A 155 19.11 -12.20 18.96
C TRP A 155 19.46 -13.66 19.19
N LYS A 156 20.28 -14.26 18.32
CA LYS A 156 20.78 -15.63 18.50
C LYS A 156 21.64 -15.78 19.76
N ALA A 157 22.38 -14.73 20.13
CA ALA A 157 23.26 -14.73 21.31
C ALA A 157 22.55 -14.26 22.59
N ALA A 158 21.36 -13.66 22.51
CA ALA A 158 20.63 -13.07 23.64
C ALA A 158 19.82 -14.08 24.48
N GLY A 159 20.09 -15.39 24.36
CA GLY A 159 19.39 -16.44 25.12
C GLY A 159 17.96 -16.74 24.64
N MET A 160 17.66 -16.46 23.37
CA MET A 160 16.37 -16.78 22.75
C MET A 160 16.30 -18.25 22.33
N SER A 161 15.18 -18.93 22.63
CA SER A 161 14.92 -20.26 22.07
C SER A 161 14.55 -20.13 20.59
N LEU A 162 15.34 -20.76 19.71
CA LEU A 162 15.19 -20.61 18.26
C LEU A 162 14.26 -21.64 17.60
N ASP A 163 13.83 -22.68 18.34
CA ASP A 163 13.05 -23.80 17.81
C ASP A 163 11.72 -23.36 17.16
N HIS A 164 11.15 -22.28 17.67
CA HIS A 164 9.87 -21.71 17.24
C HIS A 164 10.00 -20.25 16.79
N VAL A 165 11.20 -19.82 16.39
CA VAL A 165 11.48 -18.45 15.95
C VAL A 165 11.89 -18.44 14.48
N VAL A 166 11.32 -17.52 13.71
CA VAL A 166 11.68 -17.33 12.30
C VAL A 166 12.06 -15.88 12.04
N PHE A 167 13.20 -15.67 11.37
CA PHE A 167 13.63 -14.36 10.89
C PHE A 167 13.23 -14.21 9.43
N LYS A 168 12.49 -13.15 9.12
CA LYS A 168 12.01 -12.84 7.77
C LYS A 168 12.39 -11.43 7.37
N TRP A 169 12.93 -11.29 6.17
CA TRP A 169 13.29 -9.99 5.60
C TRP A 169 12.12 -9.40 4.84
N ALA A 170 11.78 -8.15 5.16
CA ALA A 170 10.62 -7.50 4.55
C ALA A 170 10.77 -7.40 3.03
N SER A 171 11.90 -6.91 2.55
CA SER A 171 12.14 -6.78 1.11
C SER A 171 12.06 -8.11 0.36
N GLU A 172 12.57 -9.21 0.93
CA GLU A 172 12.59 -10.52 0.28
C GLU A 172 11.18 -11.12 0.21
N GLU A 173 10.49 -11.22 1.35
CA GLU A 173 9.15 -11.83 1.41
C GLU A 173 8.11 -11.02 0.61
N ILE A 174 8.17 -9.69 0.67
CA ILE A 174 7.26 -8.83 -0.10
C ILE A 174 7.53 -8.95 -1.60
N THR A 175 8.81 -9.02 -2.02
CA THR A 175 9.17 -9.18 -3.44
C THR A 175 8.69 -10.53 -3.98
N ASP A 176 8.92 -11.61 -3.24
CA ASP A 176 8.52 -12.98 -3.63
C ASP A 176 7.00 -13.15 -3.78
N LYS A 177 6.21 -12.34 -3.07
CA LYS A 177 4.74 -12.40 -3.07
C LYS A 177 4.12 -11.06 -3.43
N ALA A 178 4.77 -10.32 -4.32
CA ALA A 178 4.36 -8.98 -4.73
C ALA A 178 2.95 -8.95 -5.34
N ASP A 179 2.54 -10.03 -6.02
CA ASP A 179 1.22 -10.23 -6.60
C ASP A 179 0.09 -10.31 -5.55
N LYS A 180 0.44 -10.48 -4.26
CA LYS A 180 -0.50 -10.57 -3.14
C LYS A 180 -0.35 -9.39 -2.18
N TYR A 181 0.88 -9.07 -1.79
CA TYR A 181 1.16 -8.04 -0.79
C TYR A 181 0.61 -6.67 -1.23
N TRP A 182 1.01 -6.22 -2.41
CA TRP A 182 0.67 -4.87 -2.88
C TRP A 182 -0.82 -4.70 -3.16
N PRO A 183 -1.54 -5.64 -3.80
CA PRO A 183 -2.99 -5.55 -3.89
C PRO A 183 -3.70 -5.43 -2.53
N THR A 184 -3.20 -6.10 -1.49
CA THR A 184 -3.73 -5.91 -0.13
C THR A 184 -3.41 -4.52 0.41
N MET A 185 -2.17 -4.02 0.23
CA MET A 185 -1.80 -2.66 0.64
C MET A 185 -2.65 -1.59 -0.05
N LEU A 186 -2.93 -1.74 -1.35
CA LEU A 186 -3.80 -0.82 -2.09
C LEU A 186 -5.26 -0.89 -1.59
N ASP A 187 -5.74 -2.08 -1.21
CA ASP A 187 -7.06 -2.26 -0.59
C ASP A 187 -7.13 -1.66 0.83
N VAL A 188 -6.06 -1.72 1.61
CA VAL A 188 -5.95 -1.01 2.89
C VAL A 188 -6.03 0.50 2.63
N SER A 189 -5.20 1.00 1.73
CA SER A 189 -5.09 2.44 1.39
C SER A 189 -6.43 3.05 1.00
N ARG A 190 -7.19 2.42 0.10
CA ARG A 190 -8.46 2.99 -0.38
C ARG A 190 -9.57 3.07 0.68
N ARG A 191 -9.41 2.42 1.84
CA ARG A 191 -10.45 2.30 2.89
C ARG A 191 -10.31 3.31 4.01
N PHE A 192 -9.21 4.06 4.06
CA PHE A 192 -8.92 5.00 5.14
C PHE A 192 -8.70 6.40 4.59
N ASN A 193 -9.10 7.40 5.38
CA ASN A 193 -8.84 8.81 5.09
C ASN A 193 -7.42 9.22 5.51
N ILE A 194 -7.01 10.40 5.05
CA ILE A 194 -5.66 10.91 5.26
C ILE A 194 -5.41 11.17 6.75
N THR A 195 -6.38 11.74 7.45
CA THR A 195 -6.34 12.04 8.89
C THR A 195 -6.10 10.79 9.72
N ARG A 196 -6.79 9.68 9.41
CA ARG A 196 -6.58 8.42 10.12
C ARG A 196 -5.16 7.88 9.96
N ILE A 197 -4.57 8.06 8.78
CA ILE A 197 -3.20 7.61 8.49
C ILE A 197 -2.16 8.56 9.10
N LYS A 198 -2.38 9.88 9.09
CA LYS A 198 -1.51 10.86 9.77
C LYS A 198 -1.36 10.55 11.27
N LYS A 199 -2.46 10.17 11.93
CA LYS A 199 -2.44 9.72 13.34
C LYS A 199 -1.57 8.49 13.56
N CYS A 200 -1.40 7.63 12.55
CA CYS A 200 -0.50 6.48 12.62
C CYS A 200 0.97 6.85 12.39
N CYS A 201 1.31 8.02 11.88
CA CYS A 201 2.70 8.40 11.62
C CYS A 201 3.55 8.56 12.90
N GLN A 202 2.93 8.55 14.08
CA GLN A 202 3.66 8.57 15.34
C GLN A 202 4.48 7.29 15.59
N ILE A 203 4.10 6.16 14.96
CA ILE A 203 4.78 4.86 15.13
C ILE A 203 6.25 4.86 14.67
N MET A 204 6.63 5.82 13.82
CA MET A 204 8.01 6.01 13.34
C MET A 204 8.77 7.09 14.13
N GLY A 205 8.19 7.60 15.22
CA GLY A 205 8.77 8.63 16.08
C GLY A 205 8.77 10.04 15.46
N ARG A 206 7.80 10.35 14.60
CA ARG A 206 7.67 11.66 13.95
C ARG A 206 6.35 12.34 14.32
N LEU A 207 6.36 13.68 14.31
CA LEU A 207 5.17 14.52 14.53
C LEU A 207 4.40 14.74 13.22
N GLU A 208 3.11 15.04 13.32
CA GLU A 208 2.19 15.12 12.17
C GLU A 208 2.44 16.30 11.22
N GLY A 209 3.14 17.35 11.67
CA GLY A 209 3.29 18.61 10.93
C GLY A 209 4.30 18.64 9.79
N ASN A 210 5.25 17.68 9.72
CA ASN A 210 6.31 17.64 8.70
C ASN A 210 6.44 16.24 8.07
N LEU A 211 5.32 15.73 7.53
CA LEU A 211 5.27 14.39 6.96
C LEU A 211 5.64 14.38 5.47
N THR A 212 6.58 13.51 5.09
CA THR A 212 6.81 13.16 3.69
C THR A 212 5.77 12.15 3.22
N SER A 213 5.49 12.07 1.92
CA SER A 213 4.47 11.12 1.43
C SER A 213 4.89 9.65 1.60
N ALA A 214 6.20 9.35 1.71
CA ALA A 214 6.68 8.01 2.06
C ALA A 214 6.30 7.61 3.49
N GLN A 215 6.14 8.58 4.38
CA GLN A 215 5.72 8.33 5.76
C GLN A 215 4.22 8.00 5.86
N VAL A 216 3.44 8.32 4.82
CA VAL A 216 2.06 7.85 4.67
C VAL A 216 2.01 6.40 4.18
N LEU A 217 2.95 6.00 3.32
CA LEU A 217 3.07 4.62 2.83
C LEU A 217 3.46 3.64 3.96
N TYR A 218 4.32 4.06 4.89
CA TYR A 218 4.81 3.24 5.99
C TYR A 218 3.70 2.58 6.84
N PRO A 219 2.74 3.30 7.46
CA PRO A 219 1.69 2.68 8.27
C PRO A 219 0.75 1.80 7.44
N LEU A 220 0.56 2.09 6.15
CA LEU A 220 -0.23 1.27 5.23
C LEU A 220 0.44 -0.09 4.99
N MET A 221 1.76 -0.09 4.79
CA MET A 221 2.56 -1.31 4.67
C MET A 221 2.57 -2.10 5.98
N GLN A 222 2.81 -1.45 7.14
CA GLN A 222 2.81 -2.16 8.43
C GLN A 222 1.44 -2.75 8.80
N CYS A 223 0.34 -2.06 8.45
CA CYS A 223 -1.00 -2.63 8.56
C CYS A 223 -1.17 -3.88 7.67
N THR A 224 -0.62 -3.83 6.45
CA THR A 224 -0.65 -4.95 5.50
C THR A 224 0.16 -6.15 6.01
N ASP A 225 1.30 -5.90 6.66
CA ASP A 225 2.20 -6.94 7.20
C ASP A 225 1.47 -7.88 8.15
N VAL A 226 0.55 -7.36 8.98
CA VAL A 226 -0.27 -8.17 9.91
C VAL A 226 -1.00 -9.30 9.17
N PHE A 227 -1.60 -9.01 8.03
CA PHE A 227 -2.35 -9.98 7.23
C PHE A 227 -1.44 -10.84 6.36
N PHE A 228 -0.37 -10.22 5.83
CA PHE A 228 0.59 -10.90 4.99
C PHE A 228 1.37 -11.99 5.73
N LEU A 229 1.83 -11.67 6.94
CA LEU A 229 2.48 -12.61 7.85
C LEU A 229 1.50 -13.59 8.50
N ARG A 230 0.19 -13.37 8.32
CA ARG A 230 -0.89 -14.11 8.99
C ARG A 230 -0.68 -14.10 10.51
N ALA A 231 -0.37 -12.93 11.05
CA ALA A 231 -0.20 -12.75 12.49
C ALA A 231 -1.55 -12.92 13.19
N ASP A 232 -1.60 -13.87 14.12
CA ASP A 232 -2.71 -14.00 15.05
C ASP A 232 -2.56 -13.03 16.24
N ILE A 233 -1.31 -12.72 16.62
CA ILE A 233 -0.96 -11.75 17.66
C ILE A 233 0.06 -10.74 17.13
N CYS A 234 -0.26 -9.44 17.23
CA CYS A 234 0.70 -8.36 17.06
C CYS A 234 1.41 -8.10 18.40
N GLN A 235 2.63 -8.61 18.57
CA GLN A 235 3.42 -8.47 19.80
C GLN A 235 4.47 -7.34 19.67
N LEU A 236 3.99 -6.10 19.55
CA LEU A 236 4.83 -4.91 19.36
C LEU A 236 4.78 -3.99 20.59
N GLY A 237 5.54 -2.90 20.61
CA GLY A 237 5.52 -1.93 21.71
C GLY A 237 4.21 -1.14 21.76
N VAL A 238 3.91 -0.51 22.89
CA VAL A 238 2.73 0.38 23.03
C VAL A 238 2.76 1.53 22.01
N ASP A 239 3.94 1.99 21.60
CA ASP A 239 4.12 3.00 20.55
C ASP A 239 3.57 2.57 19.17
N GLN A 240 3.47 1.26 18.91
CA GLN A 240 2.94 0.70 17.65
C GLN A 240 1.41 0.48 17.69
N ARG A 241 0.74 0.83 18.79
CA ARG A 241 -0.68 0.60 19.01
C ARG A 241 -1.59 1.18 17.93
N LYS A 242 -1.31 2.39 17.45
CA LYS A 242 -2.18 3.11 16.50
C LYS A 242 -2.34 2.37 15.18
N VAL A 243 -1.28 1.73 14.68
CA VAL A 243 -1.33 0.92 13.45
C VAL A 243 -1.90 -0.48 13.70
N ASN A 244 -1.68 -1.07 14.87
CA ASN A 244 -2.33 -2.32 15.25
C ASN A 244 -3.86 -2.17 15.34
N MET A 245 -4.34 -1.02 15.85
CA MET A 245 -5.77 -0.67 15.82
C MET A 245 -6.27 -0.44 14.38
N LEU A 246 -5.45 0.18 13.52
CA LEU A 246 -5.77 0.33 12.09
C LEU A 246 -6.00 -1.04 11.42
N ALA A 247 -5.20 -2.05 11.76
CA ALA A 247 -5.40 -3.42 11.27
C ALA A 247 -6.74 -4.02 11.74
N ARG A 248 -7.15 -3.78 12.99
CA ARG A 248 -8.46 -4.23 13.49
C ARG A 248 -9.62 -3.50 12.81
N GLU A 249 -9.50 -2.19 12.57
CA GLU A 249 -10.48 -1.40 11.80
C GLU A 249 -10.56 -1.88 10.35
N TYR A 250 -9.42 -2.25 9.75
CA TYR A 250 -9.39 -2.84 8.40
C TYR A 250 -10.16 -4.15 8.34
N CYS A 251 -10.09 -4.97 9.40
CA CYS A 251 -10.91 -6.18 9.47
C CYS A 251 -12.41 -5.86 9.38
N ASP A 252 -12.88 -4.80 10.04
CA ASP A 252 -14.28 -4.38 9.96
C ASP A 252 -14.63 -3.87 8.56
N ALA A 253 -13.80 -3.01 7.99
CA ALA A 253 -14.00 -2.45 6.65
C ALA A 253 -13.98 -3.54 5.56
N ALA A 254 -13.05 -4.48 5.64
CA ALA A 254 -12.87 -5.60 4.71
C ALA A 254 -13.75 -6.82 5.04
N ARG A 255 -14.54 -6.77 6.12
CA ARG A 255 -15.41 -7.85 6.60
C ARG A 255 -14.66 -9.15 6.90
N ILE A 256 -13.45 -9.03 7.44
CA ILE A 256 -12.63 -10.13 7.95
C ILE A 256 -13.08 -10.41 9.38
N LYS A 257 -13.51 -11.65 9.64
CA LYS A 257 -14.07 -12.03 10.95
C LYS A 257 -13.02 -12.13 12.05
N ASN A 258 -11.85 -12.68 11.72
CA ASN A 258 -10.81 -12.94 12.70
C ASN A 258 -9.90 -11.72 12.77
N LYS A 259 -9.97 -11.00 13.88
CA LYS A 259 -9.12 -9.85 14.16
C LYS A 259 -7.82 -10.31 14.83
N PRO A 260 -6.68 -9.66 14.55
CA PRO A 260 -5.45 -9.92 15.27
C PRO A 260 -5.58 -9.47 16.73
N VAL A 261 -5.09 -10.29 17.66
CA VAL A 261 -4.93 -9.88 19.06
C VAL A 261 -3.76 -8.89 19.12
N ILE A 262 -3.93 -7.77 19.82
CA ILE A 262 -2.86 -6.81 20.05
C ILE A 262 -2.32 -7.08 21.45
N LEU A 263 -1.04 -7.44 21.56
CA LEU A 263 -0.36 -7.71 22.81
C LEU A 263 0.82 -6.74 22.96
N SER A 264 0.53 -5.53 23.41
CA SER A 264 1.48 -4.42 23.44
C SER A 264 2.38 -4.51 24.67
N HIS A 265 3.70 -4.57 24.50
CA HIS A 265 4.65 -4.65 25.63
C HIS A 265 5.09 -3.28 26.14
N HIS A 266 5.56 -3.25 27.39
CA HIS A 266 6.02 -2.05 28.09
C HIS A 266 7.18 -1.32 27.38
N MET A 267 7.17 0.01 27.42
CA MET A 267 8.23 0.86 26.86
C MET A 267 9.24 1.21 27.94
N LEU A 268 10.38 0.50 27.96
CA LEU A 268 11.48 0.73 28.90
C LEU A 268 12.00 2.18 28.89
N TYR A 269 12.22 2.74 30.07
CA TYR A 269 12.67 4.12 30.26
C TYR A 269 14.08 4.38 29.70
N GLY A 270 14.31 5.63 29.29
CA GLY A 270 15.66 6.12 29.04
C GLY A 270 16.41 6.36 30.36
N LEU A 271 17.73 6.22 30.36
CA LEU A 271 18.53 6.35 31.59
C LEU A 271 18.57 7.79 32.14
N LYS A 272 18.24 8.81 31.36
CA LYS A 272 18.25 10.22 31.81
C LYS A 272 16.88 10.70 32.25
N ALA A 273 16.85 11.67 33.15
CA ALA A 273 15.61 12.31 33.61
C ALA A 273 14.79 12.88 32.43
N GLY A 274 13.46 12.75 32.50
CA GLY A 274 12.53 13.23 31.47
C GLY A 274 12.45 12.39 30.19
N GLN A 275 13.18 11.26 30.11
CA GLN A 275 13.14 10.37 28.95
C GLN A 275 12.18 9.19 29.16
N GLU A 276 10.97 9.32 28.62
CA GLU A 276 9.94 8.26 28.69
C GLU A 276 10.25 7.03 27.84
N LYS A 277 11.28 7.08 27.00
CA LYS A 277 11.81 5.94 26.24
C LYS A 277 13.29 6.09 25.95
N MET A 278 14.00 4.97 25.83
CA MET A 278 15.37 4.95 25.31
C MET A 278 15.45 5.57 23.90
N SER A 279 16.46 6.41 23.66
CA SER A 279 16.71 6.99 22.34
C SER A 279 18.06 6.58 21.78
N LYS A 280 18.10 6.27 20.48
CA LYS A 280 19.37 6.03 19.76
C LYS A 280 20.18 7.30 19.53
N SER A 281 19.56 8.49 19.66
CA SER A 281 20.24 9.78 19.45
C SER A 281 21.21 10.13 20.58
N ASP A 282 20.93 9.67 21.80
CA ASP A 282 21.77 9.88 22.97
C ASP A 282 22.40 8.54 23.40
N PRO A 283 23.69 8.30 23.11
CA PRO A 283 24.35 7.03 23.42
C PRO A 283 24.36 6.66 24.89
N ASP A 284 24.18 7.63 25.79
CA ASP A 284 24.16 7.42 27.24
C ASP A 284 22.73 7.30 27.80
N SER A 285 21.70 7.45 26.96
CA SER A 285 20.31 7.19 27.33
C SER A 285 19.92 5.71 27.27
N ALA A 286 20.75 4.86 26.66
CA ALA A 286 20.43 3.47 26.38
C ALA A 286 21.65 2.57 26.58
N ILE A 287 21.43 1.37 27.10
CA ILE A 287 22.43 0.30 27.13
C ILE A 287 22.35 -0.46 25.81
N PHE A 288 23.48 -0.61 25.13
CA PHE A 288 23.59 -1.42 23.92
C PHE A 288 24.01 -2.85 24.24
N MET A 289 23.57 -3.79 23.41
CA MET A 289 23.74 -5.23 23.65
C MET A 289 25.20 -5.69 23.72
N GLU A 290 26.12 -4.91 23.14
CA GLU A 290 27.56 -5.17 23.17
C GLU A 290 28.38 -4.06 23.84
N ASP A 291 27.77 -3.25 24.71
CA ASP A 291 28.51 -2.32 25.57
C ASP A 291 29.48 -3.08 26.50
N THR A 292 30.64 -2.47 26.76
CA THR A 292 31.66 -3.02 27.66
C THR A 292 31.17 -3.01 29.12
N VAL A 293 31.89 -3.69 30.02
CA VAL A 293 31.55 -3.69 31.45
C VAL A 293 31.62 -2.26 32.00
N GLU A 294 32.64 -1.53 31.58
CA GLU A 294 32.90 -0.15 31.97
C GLU A 294 31.83 0.80 31.40
N ASP A 295 31.36 0.57 30.18
CA ASP A 295 30.27 1.35 29.59
C ASP A 295 28.95 1.15 30.33
N VAL A 296 28.62 -0.09 30.72
CA VAL A 296 27.40 -0.41 31.49
C VAL A 296 27.47 0.26 32.87
N GLU A 297 28.59 0.11 33.56
CA GLU A 297 28.84 0.73 34.87
C GLU A 297 28.70 2.26 34.78
N ARG A 298 29.40 2.89 33.84
CA ARG A 298 29.33 4.34 33.63
C ARG A 298 27.89 4.81 33.36
N LYS A 299 27.12 4.08 32.55
CA LYS A 299 25.75 4.48 32.19
C LYS A 299 24.77 4.33 33.34
N ILE A 300 24.80 3.21 34.06
CA ILE A 300 23.89 2.98 35.19
C ILE A 300 24.25 3.88 36.38
N MET A 301 25.53 4.10 36.66
CA MET A 301 25.93 5.01 37.73
C MET A 301 25.43 6.44 37.49
N ASN A 302 25.39 6.88 36.24
CA ASN A 302 24.85 8.19 35.85
C ASN A 302 23.34 8.18 35.57
N ALA A 303 22.64 7.06 35.72
CA ALA A 303 21.22 6.98 35.44
C ALA A 303 20.39 7.72 36.49
N TYR A 304 19.28 8.31 36.06
CA TYR A 304 18.26 8.88 36.93
C TYR A 304 17.67 7.78 37.83
N CYS A 305 17.63 8.00 39.14
CA CYS A 305 17.17 6.97 40.08
C CYS A 305 16.52 7.61 41.32
N PRO A 306 15.40 8.34 41.15
CA PRO A 306 14.75 9.01 42.26
C PRO A 306 14.11 8.01 43.24
N ASP A 307 14.22 8.30 44.53
CA ASP A 307 13.58 7.60 45.64
C ASP A 307 12.28 8.29 46.13
N LYS A 308 11.99 9.48 45.58
CA LYS A 308 10.80 10.29 45.87
C LYS A 308 10.24 10.88 44.58
N GLU A 309 8.93 11.11 44.57
CA GLU A 309 8.29 11.84 43.48
C GLU A 309 8.85 13.26 43.43
N ILE A 310 9.44 13.64 42.30
CA ILE A 310 9.83 15.02 42.04
C ILE A 310 8.61 15.70 41.42
N VAL A 311 7.93 16.54 42.21
CA VAL A 311 6.87 17.42 41.69
C VAL A 311 7.56 18.50 40.86
N GLU A 312 7.57 18.34 39.54
CA GLU A 312 7.95 19.45 38.66
C GLU A 312 6.87 20.53 38.78
N GLU A 313 7.23 21.73 39.27
CA GLU A 313 6.40 22.93 39.11
C GLU A 313 6.21 23.16 37.61
N LYS A 314 5.02 22.82 37.09
CA LYS A 314 4.63 23.20 35.74
C LYS A 314 4.75 24.72 35.63
N LYS A 315 5.72 25.21 34.84
CA LYS A 315 5.67 26.59 34.37
C LYS A 315 4.41 26.73 33.50
N GLU A 316 3.39 27.38 34.04
CA GLU A 316 2.22 27.86 33.31
C GLU A 316 2.69 28.82 32.21
N GLN A 317 2.93 28.25 31.02
CA GLN A 317 2.80 28.95 29.75
C GLN A 317 1.93 28.07 28.85
N GLU A 318 0.71 27.80 29.30
CA GLU A 318 -0.38 27.45 28.40
C GLU A 318 -0.91 28.77 27.84
N GLN A 319 -0.45 29.13 26.64
CA GLN A 319 -1.15 30.12 25.83
C GLN A 319 -2.47 29.48 25.40
N GLU A 320 -3.60 30.02 25.87
CA GLU A 320 -4.94 29.69 25.39
C GLU A 320 -4.98 29.87 23.87
N GLY A 321 -4.96 28.77 23.12
CA GLY A 321 -5.10 28.78 21.67
C GLY A 321 -4.40 27.66 20.89
N GLU A 322 -3.46 26.92 21.46
CA GLU A 322 -2.87 25.75 20.78
C GLU A 322 -3.71 24.48 21.04
N GLU A 323 -4.13 23.81 19.96
CA GLU A 323 -4.72 22.47 20.03
C GLU A 323 -3.83 21.54 20.86
N VAL A 324 -4.42 20.89 21.87
CA VAL A 324 -3.73 19.89 22.68
C VAL A 324 -3.25 18.76 21.76
N ASP A 325 -1.93 18.68 21.59
CA ASP A 325 -1.21 17.71 20.76
C ASP A 325 -1.55 16.26 21.15
N ALA A 326 -2.25 15.56 20.26
CA ALA A 326 -2.57 14.13 20.38
C ALA A 326 -1.35 13.19 20.30
N GLY A 327 -0.14 13.72 20.10
CA GLY A 327 1.15 13.03 20.19
C GLY A 327 1.72 12.92 21.60
N LYS A 328 1.13 13.59 22.59
CA LYS A 328 1.47 13.47 24.01
C LYS A 328 0.52 12.57 24.80
N GLU A 329 -0.35 11.79 24.15
CA GLU A 329 -0.99 10.66 24.84
C GLU A 329 0.13 9.76 25.35
N SER A 330 0.33 9.78 26.67
CA SER A 330 1.34 9.03 27.41
C SER A 330 1.61 7.69 26.75
N MET A 331 2.83 7.49 26.24
CA MET A 331 3.25 6.22 25.64
C MET A 331 3.40 5.08 26.67
N GLN A 332 2.92 5.34 27.88
CA GLN A 332 2.78 4.44 29.01
C GLN A 332 1.30 4.43 29.42
N LEU A 333 0.71 3.23 29.44
CA LEU A 333 -0.69 3.06 29.82
C LEU A 333 -0.83 3.04 31.34
N LYS A 334 0.22 2.62 32.05
CA LYS A 334 0.34 2.74 33.50
C LYS A 334 1.04 4.03 33.89
N VAL A 335 0.43 4.77 34.82
CA VAL A 335 1.04 5.96 35.41
C VAL A 335 2.06 5.51 36.46
N ASP A 336 3.35 5.63 36.15
CA ASP A 336 4.41 5.61 37.15
C ASP A 336 4.90 7.04 37.38
N THR A 337 4.66 7.55 38.58
CA THR A 337 5.02 8.90 39.00
C THR A 337 6.51 9.05 39.29
N LEU A 338 7.20 7.94 39.57
CA LEU A 338 8.62 7.93 39.90
C LEU A 338 9.50 7.97 38.65
N LYS A 339 9.07 7.32 37.56
CA LYS A 339 9.80 7.19 36.27
C LYS A 339 11.26 6.84 36.49
N ASN A 340 11.51 5.82 37.32
CA ASN A 340 12.85 5.41 37.73
C ASN A 340 13.37 4.30 36.79
N PRO A 341 14.30 4.58 35.86
CA PRO A 341 14.80 3.58 34.91
C PRO A 341 15.54 2.41 35.58
N CYS A 342 16.16 2.60 36.75
CA CYS A 342 16.84 1.52 37.44
C CYS A 342 15.84 0.47 37.96
N LEU A 343 14.75 0.93 38.57
CA LEU A 343 13.67 0.04 39.03
C LEU A 343 12.93 -0.62 37.86
N ASP A 344 12.69 0.13 36.79
CA ASP A 344 12.09 -0.36 35.55
C ASP A 344 12.89 -1.51 34.93
N TYR A 345 14.22 -1.39 34.89
CA TYR A 345 15.10 -2.45 34.37
C TYR A 345 15.08 -3.68 35.30
N ILE A 346 14.98 -3.48 36.61
CA ILE A 346 14.86 -4.59 37.56
C ILE A 346 13.54 -5.34 37.35
N GLU A 347 12.41 -4.64 37.24
CA GLU A 347 11.10 -5.25 37.03
C GLU A 347 11.01 -5.99 35.69
N HIS A 348 11.39 -5.32 34.60
CA HIS A 348 11.08 -5.78 33.25
C HIS A 348 12.21 -6.55 32.57
N ILE A 349 13.45 -6.46 33.06
CA ILE A 349 14.59 -7.21 32.52
C ILE A 349 15.05 -8.26 33.54
N ILE A 350 15.43 -7.85 34.74
CA ILE A 350 16.07 -8.77 35.69
C ILE A 350 15.08 -9.79 36.25
N LEU A 351 13.89 -9.34 36.67
CA LEU A 351 12.85 -10.20 37.26
C LEU A 351 11.85 -10.78 36.23
N CYS A 352 12.12 -10.58 34.94
CA CYS A 352 11.24 -11.04 33.88
C CYS A 352 11.30 -12.55 33.60
N PRO A 353 12.48 -13.23 33.66
CA PRO A 353 12.57 -14.68 33.52
C PRO A 353 11.89 -15.42 34.68
N PRO A 354 11.21 -16.55 34.42
CA PRO A 354 10.64 -17.36 35.50
C PRO A 354 11.72 -17.82 36.51
N GLY A 355 11.49 -17.55 37.80
CA GLY A 355 12.40 -17.96 38.87
C GLY A 355 13.66 -17.11 39.03
N SER A 356 13.79 -15.99 38.31
CA SER A 356 14.87 -15.03 38.51
C SER A 356 14.78 -14.39 39.91
N THR A 357 15.94 -14.08 40.47
CA THR A 357 16.05 -13.39 41.76
C THR A 357 16.97 -12.19 41.62
N PHE A 358 16.76 -11.17 42.44
CA PHE A 358 17.64 -10.01 42.54
C PHE A 358 18.23 -9.95 43.94
N THR A 359 19.56 -9.99 44.05
CA THR A 359 20.26 -9.93 45.34
C THR A 359 20.92 -8.57 45.52
N VAL A 360 20.55 -7.86 46.58
CA VAL A 360 21.12 -6.56 46.95
C VAL A 360 21.27 -6.49 48.46
N ASN A 361 22.41 -5.97 48.94
CA ASN A 361 22.73 -5.88 50.37
C ASN A 361 22.58 -7.21 51.15
N GLY A 362 22.89 -8.34 50.51
CA GLY A 362 22.76 -9.68 51.10
C GLY A 362 21.33 -10.22 51.20
N VAL A 363 20.32 -9.45 50.81
CA VAL A 363 18.91 -9.88 50.74
C VAL A 363 18.58 -10.29 49.31
N THR A 364 17.93 -11.43 49.15
CA THR A 364 17.51 -11.95 47.85
C THR A 364 16.00 -11.82 47.70
N TYR A 365 15.58 -11.16 46.63
CA TYR A 365 14.19 -10.89 46.31
C TYR A 365 13.77 -11.69 45.08
N SER A 366 12.59 -12.31 45.12
CA SER A 366 11.96 -13.00 43.98
C SER A 366 10.82 -12.19 43.33
N GLU A 367 10.42 -11.08 43.96
CA GLU A 367 9.34 -10.21 43.48
C GLU A 367 9.79 -8.75 43.46
N PHE A 368 9.22 -7.96 42.55
CA PHE A 368 9.58 -6.55 42.39
C PHE A 368 9.05 -5.65 43.51
N ALA A 369 7.82 -5.87 43.97
CA ALA A 369 7.18 -5.01 44.97
C ALA A 369 7.99 -4.87 46.27
N PRO A 370 8.56 -5.95 46.85
CA PRO A 370 9.47 -5.84 48.00
C PRO A 370 10.74 -5.02 47.73
N ILE A 371 11.32 -5.09 46.53
CA ILE A 371 12.52 -4.31 46.15
C ILE A 371 12.17 -2.83 46.11
N ARG A 372 11.06 -2.48 45.43
CA ARG A 372 10.57 -1.10 45.36
C ARG A 372 10.30 -0.55 46.77
N ALA A 373 9.64 -1.32 47.63
CA ALA A 373 9.35 -0.90 49.00
C ALA A 373 10.63 -0.66 49.81
N ALA A 374 11.60 -1.58 49.76
CA ALA A 374 12.88 -1.45 50.45
C ALA A 374 13.71 -0.25 49.94
N PHE A 375 13.70 0.02 48.64
CA PHE A 375 14.35 1.19 48.06
C PHE A 375 13.68 2.50 48.52
N LEU A 376 12.35 2.59 48.45
CA LEU A 376 11.59 3.78 48.87
C LEU A 376 11.64 4.02 50.39
N ALA A 377 11.81 2.96 51.18
CA ALA A 377 12.02 3.06 52.63
C ALA A 377 13.44 3.50 53.01
N GLY A 378 14.39 3.47 52.07
CA GLY A 378 15.81 3.76 52.30
C GLY A 378 16.62 2.58 52.83
N ASP A 379 16.06 1.36 52.86
CA ASP A 379 16.76 0.13 53.26
C ASP A 379 17.79 -0.32 52.21
N ILE A 380 17.58 0.08 50.94
CA ILE A 380 18.52 -0.09 49.83
C ILE A 380 18.93 1.31 49.36
N SER A 381 20.23 1.61 49.40
CA SER A 381 20.74 2.88 48.86
C SER A 381 20.76 2.87 47.33
N GLU A 382 20.75 4.05 46.71
CA GLU A 382 20.89 4.21 45.25
C GLU A 382 22.14 3.51 44.70
N GLU A 383 23.28 3.66 45.38
CA GLU A 383 24.55 3.04 45.00
C GLU A 383 24.47 1.51 45.07
N GLN A 384 23.83 0.96 46.12
CA GLN A 384 23.63 -0.49 46.27
C GLN A 384 22.72 -1.05 45.17
N LEU A 385 21.61 -0.37 44.88
CA LEU A 385 20.67 -0.76 43.81
C LEU A 385 21.37 -0.78 42.46
N LYS A 386 22.09 0.30 42.12
CA LYS A 386 22.83 0.44 40.86
C LYS A 386 23.94 -0.59 40.73
N THR A 387 24.72 -0.83 41.78
CA THR A 387 25.80 -1.83 41.77
C THR A 387 25.27 -3.24 41.51
N ALA A 388 24.19 -3.63 42.19
CA ALA A 388 23.55 -4.93 41.97
C ALA A 388 22.97 -5.03 40.55
N LEU A 389 22.33 -3.97 40.05
CA LEU A 389 21.82 -3.91 38.67
C LEU A 389 22.94 -4.04 37.62
N ILE A 390 24.08 -3.38 37.81
CA ILE A 390 25.25 -3.47 36.93
C ILE A 390 25.75 -4.91 36.83
N ALA A 391 25.84 -5.62 37.96
CA ALA A 391 26.27 -7.01 37.97
C ALA A 391 25.34 -7.90 37.14
N GLU A 392 24.03 -7.81 37.36
CA GLU A 392 23.05 -8.60 36.63
C GLU A 392 22.99 -8.28 35.14
N LEU A 393 23.04 -6.99 34.77
CA LEU A 393 23.08 -6.57 33.37
C LEU A 393 24.33 -7.10 32.67
N ASN A 394 25.49 -7.05 33.33
CA ASN A 394 26.72 -7.60 32.75
C ASN A 394 26.63 -9.11 32.53
N ASN A 395 26.03 -9.85 33.46
CA ASN A 395 25.79 -11.29 33.29
C ASN A 395 24.89 -11.57 32.09
N LEU A 396 23.81 -10.81 31.91
CA LEU A 396 22.88 -10.97 30.78
C LEU A 396 23.51 -10.61 29.42
N LEU A 397 24.41 -9.63 29.39
CA LEU A 397 25.07 -9.19 28.15
C LEU A 397 26.31 -10.04 27.80
N GLN A 398 26.86 -10.79 28.75
CA GLN A 398 28.09 -11.56 28.55
C GLN A 398 28.02 -12.55 27.36
N PRO A 399 26.93 -13.34 27.17
CA PRO A 399 26.83 -14.25 26.02
C PRO A 399 26.92 -13.52 24.67
N VAL A 400 26.35 -12.31 24.59
CA VAL A 400 26.44 -11.48 23.38
C VAL A 400 27.86 -10.97 23.18
N ARG A 401 28.54 -10.49 24.23
CA ARG A 401 29.94 -10.07 24.14
C ARG A 401 30.86 -11.20 23.68
N ASP A 402 30.65 -12.40 24.22
CA ASP A 402 31.43 -13.59 23.86
C ASP A 402 31.20 -13.96 22.39
N HIS A 403 29.94 -13.95 21.92
CA HIS A 403 29.61 -14.22 20.50
C HIS A 403 30.33 -13.26 19.55
N PHE A 404 30.25 -11.95 19.81
CA PHE A 404 30.89 -10.93 18.97
C PHE A 404 32.42 -10.87 19.11
N THR A 405 32.98 -11.56 20.10
CA THR A 405 34.44 -11.71 20.28
C THR A 405 34.96 -12.95 19.54
N ASN A 406 34.23 -14.05 19.64
CA ASN A 406 34.67 -15.38 19.21
C ASN A 406 34.24 -15.72 17.78
N ASP A 407 33.11 -15.21 17.30
CA ASP A 407 32.65 -15.40 15.92
C ASP A 407 33.21 -14.30 15.00
N ALA A 408 34.00 -14.71 14.00
CA ALA A 408 34.67 -13.79 13.09
C ALA A 408 33.69 -12.98 12.23
N ASN A 409 32.56 -13.56 11.84
CA ASN A 409 31.55 -12.89 11.02
C ASN A 409 30.76 -11.86 11.85
N ALA A 410 30.32 -12.24 13.06
CA ALA A 410 29.65 -11.33 13.99
C ALA A 410 30.57 -10.14 14.33
N LYS A 411 31.85 -10.39 14.61
CA LYS A 411 32.85 -9.35 14.87
C LYS A 411 33.00 -8.36 13.71
N ASP A 412 33.07 -8.84 12.46
CA ASP A 412 33.13 -7.99 11.27
C ASP A 412 31.85 -7.16 11.09
N LEU A 413 30.67 -7.77 11.28
CA LEU A 413 29.40 -7.05 11.23
C LEU A 413 29.34 -5.90 12.24
N LEU A 414 29.76 -6.15 13.49
CA LEU A 414 29.81 -5.12 14.53
C LEU A 414 30.79 -3.99 14.18
N ALA A 415 31.97 -4.32 13.64
CA ALA A 415 32.95 -3.33 13.20
C ALA A 415 32.36 -2.40 12.12
N LYS A 416 31.64 -2.96 11.14
CA LYS A 416 30.94 -2.20 10.09
C LYS A 416 29.82 -1.32 10.66
N VAL A 417 28.99 -1.84 11.56
CA VAL A 417 27.92 -1.05 12.22
C VAL A 417 28.51 0.13 13.00
N ARG A 418 29.61 -0.08 13.74
CA ARG A 418 30.33 1.00 14.44
C ARG A 418 30.95 2.00 13.47
N GLN A 419 31.44 1.55 12.32
CA GLN A 419 31.96 2.42 11.26
C GLN A 419 30.86 3.31 10.67
N PHE A 420 29.67 2.77 10.36
CA PHE A 420 28.57 3.55 9.79
C PHE A 420 28.15 4.72 10.70
N LYS A 421 28.20 4.53 12.03
CA LYS A 421 27.95 5.60 12.99
C LYS A 421 28.98 6.74 12.88
N ARG A 422 30.25 6.42 12.60
CA ARG A 422 31.34 7.41 12.46
C ARG A 422 31.28 8.16 11.13
N GLU A 423 30.87 7.48 10.06
CA GLU A 423 30.74 8.09 8.72
C GLU A 423 29.57 9.07 8.61
N GLY A 424 28.60 9.01 9.53
CA GLY A 424 27.37 9.80 9.46
C GLY A 424 26.58 9.57 8.17
N ASN A 425 25.67 10.51 7.85
CA ASN A 425 24.91 10.50 6.59
C ASN A 425 25.73 11.07 5.42
N SER A 426 26.99 10.63 5.25
CA SER A 426 27.81 11.06 4.12
C SER A 426 27.20 10.60 2.78
N THR A 427 26.95 11.56 1.90
CA THR A 427 26.32 11.40 0.59
C THR A 427 27.29 10.77 -0.42
N SER A 428 27.45 9.45 -0.34
CA SER A 428 27.99 8.69 -1.47
C SER A 428 27.06 8.88 -2.69
N LYS A 429 27.62 9.35 -3.82
CA LYS A 429 26.93 9.47 -5.11
C LYS A 429 26.41 8.10 -5.50
N LYS A 430 25.10 7.89 -5.44
CA LYS A 430 24.49 6.61 -5.78
C LYS A 430 23.50 6.75 -6.91
N THR A 431 23.65 5.86 -7.88
CA THR A 431 22.62 5.51 -8.86
C THR A 431 21.31 5.24 -8.12
N VAL A 432 20.27 6.00 -8.46
CA VAL A 432 18.94 5.84 -7.87
C VAL A 432 18.38 4.50 -8.35
N ARG A 433 18.20 3.56 -7.42
CA ARG A 433 17.52 2.30 -7.69
C ARG A 433 16.08 2.58 -8.10
N ARG A 434 15.69 2.16 -9.31
CA ARG A 434 14.38 2.43 -9.91
C ARG A 434 13.95 1.30 -10.84
N LEU A 435 12.66 1.22 -11.15
CA LEU A 435 12.17 0.42 -12.26
C LEU A 435 12.77 0.94 -13.57
N ASP A 436 13.18 0.03 -14.45
CA ASP A 436 13.67 0.36 -15.79
C ASP A 436 13.06 -0.59 -16.83
N LEU A 437 11.90 -0.20 -17.36
CA LEU A 437 11.15 -0.99 -18.33
C LEU A 437 11.85 -1.06 -19.69
N VAL A 438 12.78 -0.14 -19.98
CA VAL A 438 13.61 -0.17 -21.19
C VAL A 438 14.60 -1.32 -21.10
N SER A 439 15.32 -1.43 -19.98
CA SER A 439 16.27 -2.53 -19.73
C SER A 439 15.59 -3.91 -19.71
N LEU A 440 14.32 -3.95 -19.28
CA LEU A 440 13.49 -5.16 -19.25
C LEU A 440 12.84 -5.49 -20.62
N GLY A 441 13.10 -4.68 -21.65
CA GLY A 441 12.57 -4.88 -23.00
C GLY A 441 11.05 -4.71 -23.11
N LYS A 442 10.41 -4.02 -22.16
CA LYS A 442 8.97 -3.76 -22.17
C LYS A 442 8.60 -2.54 -23.01
N VAL A 443 9.49 -1.56 -23.10
CA VAL A 443 9.35 -0.34 -23.92
C VAL A 443 10.68 0.06 -24.54
N GLN A 444 10.64 0.89 -25.58
CA GLN A 444 11.81 1.51 -26.18
C GLN A 444 12.19 2.78 -25.42
N ALA A 445 13.49 3.10 -25.39
CA ALA A 445 13.99 4.32 -24.77
C ALA A 445 13.38 5.56 -25.43
N GLY A 446 12.95 6.53 -24.62
CA GLY A 446 12.41 7.78 -25.13
C GLY A 446 11.06 7.64 -25.82
N CYS A 447 10.20 6.71 -25.40
CA CYS A 447 8.85 6.56 -25.93
C CYS A 447 7.97 7.81 -25.70
N HIS A 448 6.86 7.88 -26.42
CA HIS A 448 5.75 8.80 -26.16
C HIS A 448 4.71 8.09 -25.31
N ALA A 449 4.49 8.55 -24.07
CA ALA A 449 3.61 7.89 -23.12
C ALA A 449 2.26 8.60 -23.00
N VAL A 450 1.18 7.82 -23.05
CA VAL A 450 -0.19 8.24 -22.73
C VAL A 450 -0.72 7.32 -21.65
N PHE A 451 -1.20 7.90 -20.55
CA PHE A 451 -1.81 7.13 -19.47
C PHE A 451 -3.31 7.03 -19.73
N GLY A 452 -3.81 5.80 -19.77
CA GLY A 452 -5.24 5.52 -19.91
C GLY A 452 -6.04 6.08 -18.74
N PRO A 453 -7.34 6.31 -18.94
CA PRO A 453 -8.22 6.88 -17.92
C PRO A 453 -8.41 5.91 -16.74
N LEU A 454 -8.78 6.47 -15.59
CA LEU A 454 -9.27 5.66 -14.49
C LEU A 454 -10.61 4.98 -14.87
N PRO A 455 -10.78 3.69 -14.56
CA PRO A 455 -11.99 2.94 -14.88
C PRO A 455 -13.27 3.52 -14.28
N SER A 456 -14.28 3.70 -15.12
CA SER A 456 -15.63 4.08 -14.71
C SER A 456 -16.66 3.01 -15.08
N ALA A 457 -17.81 3.03 -14.40
CA ALA A 457 -18.92 2.12 -14.71
C ALA A 457 -19.53 2.36 -16.09
N ASN A 458 -19.35 3.58 -16.64
CA ASN A 458 -19.90 4.01 -17.93
C ASN A 458 -18.77 4.69 -18.73
N PRO A 459 -17.90 3.92 -19.41
CA PRO A 459 -16.82 4.49 -20.21
C PRO A 459 -17.40 5.37 -21.33
N THR A 460 -16.82 6.55 -21.52
CA THR A 460 -17.34 7.57 -22.43
C THR A 460 -16.61 7.55 -23.78
N LEU A 461 -17.29 7.97 -24.84
CA LEU A 461 -16.69 8.13 -26.15
C LEU A 461 -15.67 9.28 -26.17
N GLU A 462 -15.93 10.33 -25.38
CA GLU A 462 -15.04 11.46 -25.21
C GLU A 462 -13.64 11.04 -24.77
N VAL A 463 -13.56 10.24 -23.71
CA VAL A 463 -12.28 9.80 -23.15
C VAL A 463 -11.53 8.89 -24.12
N ALA A 464 -12.24 8.07 -24.89
CA ALA A 464 -11.63 7.24 -25.94
C ALA A 464 -11.02 8.11 -27.06
N LEU A 465 -11.77 9.11 -27.53
CA LEU A 465 -11.28 10.04 -28.56
C LEU A 465 -10.10 10.88 -28.04
N GLN A 466 -10.19 11.38 -26.81
CA GLN A 466 -9.11 12.13 -26.16
C GLN A 466 -7.82 11.32 -26.13
N THR A 467 -7.91 10.03 -25.79
CA THR A 467 -6.74 9.15 -25.72
C THR A 467 -6.12 8.92 -27.11
N ILE A 468 -6.93 8.77 -28.16
CA ILE A 468 -6.42 8.71 -29.54
C ILE A 468 -5.70 10.01 -29.92
N ASN A 469 -6.30 11.17 -29.61
CA ASN A 469 -5.71 12.47 -29.90
C ASN A 469 -4.38 12.67 -29.15
N GLN A 470 -4.30 12.21 -27.90
CA GLN A 470 -3.06 12.21 -27.13
C GLN A 470 -1.99 11.32 -27.77
N LEU A 471 -2.33 10.12 -28.21
CA LEU A 471 -1.39 9.24 -28.91
C LEU A 471 -0.92 9.84 -30.25
N LYS A 472 -1.82 10.53 -30.97
CA LYS A 472 -1.54 11.20 -32.25
C LYS A 472 -0.75 12.50 -32.09
N ALA A 473 -0.69 13.09 -30.88
CA ALA A 473 0.11 14.28 -30.62
C ALA A 473 1.63 14.05 -30.75
N CYS A 474 2.06 12.79 -30.78
CA CYS A 474 3.43 12.41 -31.12
C CYS A 474 3.71 12.62 -32.62
N THR A 475 4.42 13.69 -32.95
CA THR A 475 4.79 14.04 -34.33
C THR A 475 5.96 13.22 -34.88
N ASN A 476 6.74 12.58 -34.01
CA ASN A 476 7.85 11.72 -34.41
C ASN A 476 7.33 10.32 -34.80
N LYS A 477 7.49 9.95 -36.08
CA LYS A 477 7.04 8.67 -36.61
C LYS A 477 7.81 7.48 -36.06
N ASP A 478 9.11 7.66 -35.81
CA ASP A 478 10.00 6.59 -35.34
C ASP A 478 9.93 6.38 -33.82
N GLN A 479 9.23 7.28 -33.11
CA GLN A 479 9.05 7.18 -31.66
C GLN A 479 7.94 6.18 -31.32
N GLN A 480 8.27 5.18 -30.51
CA GLN A 480 7.29 4.24 -29.96
C GLN A 480 6.22 4.99 -29.16
N LYS A 481 4.95 4.67 -29.43
CA LYS A 481 3.79 5.22 -28.70
C LYS A 481 3.30 4.16 -27.73
N VAL A 482 3.21 4.52 -26.46
CA VAL A 482 2.84 3.60 -25.37
C VAL A 482 1.55 4.09 -24.72
N LEU A 483 0.52 3.25 -24.74
CA LEU A 483 -0.69 3.41 -23.94
C LEU A 483 -0.54 2.59 -22.64
N PHE A 484 -0.33 3.29 -21.53
CA PHE A 484 -0.14 2.71 -20.21
C PHE A 484 -1.47 2.63 -19.45
N LEU A 485 -1.92 1.45 -19.06
CA LEU A 485 -3.23 1.22 -18.44
C LEU A 485 -3.10 1.08 -16.91
N PRO A 486 -3.54 2.08 -16.11
CA PRO A 486 -3.24 2.17 -14.69
C PRO A 486 -4.20 1.33 -13.81
N ASP A 487 -4.16 0.00 -13.96
CA ASP A 487 -5.11 -0.92 -13.31
C ASP A 487 -4.92 -1.09 -11.80
N TRP A 488 -3.72 -0.88 -11.26
CA TRP A 488 -3.50 -0.87 -9.81
C TRP A 488 -3.78 0.50 -9.20
N THR A 489 -3.45 1.59 -9.89
CA THR A 489 -3.89 2.93 -9.50
C THR A 489 -5.42 3.01 -9.47
N ALA A 490 -6.11 2.33 -10.39
CA ALA A 490 -7.57 2.21 -10.34
C ALA A 490 -8.08 1.58 -9.04
N ILE A 491 -7.41 0.54 -8.54
CA ILE A 491 -7.76 -0.12 -7.27
C ILE A 491 -7.59 0.86 -6.10
N VAL A 492 -6.44 1.53 -6.03
CA VAL A 492 -6.10 2.39 -4.89
C VAL A 492 -6.93 3.68 -4.87
N CYS A 493 -7.25 4.24 -6.04
CA CYS A 493 -8.16 5.38 -6.17
C CYS A 493 -9.65 4.97 -6.12
N ASN A 494 -9.95 3.76 -5.66
CA ASN A 494 -11.31 3.22 -5.50
C ASN A 494 -12.19 3.29 -6.78
N SER A 495 -11.57 3.30 -7.96
CA SER A 495 -12.26 3.31 -9.24
C SER A 495 -13.06 2.02 -9.41
N CYS A 496 -14.32 2.13 -9.83
CA CYS A 496 -15.25 1.00 -9.88
C CYS A 496 -15.32 0.19 -8.56
N ASP A 497 -15.29 0.85 -7.40
CA ASP A 497 -15.34 0.22 -6.05
C ASP A 497 -14.22 -0.82 -5.86
N ALA A 498 -13.09 -0.61 -6.56
CA ALA A 498 -11.95 -1.53 -6.66
C ALA A 498 -12.30 -2.96 -7.12
N ASP A 499 -13.43 -3.15 -7.83
CA ASP A 499 -13.81 -4.45 -8.38
C ASP A 499 -12.89 -4.80 -9.56
N LYS A 500 -11.95 -5.72 -9.32
CA LYS A 500 -10.97 -6.15 -10.33
C LYS A 500 -11.62 -6.60 -11.65
N LYS A 501 -12.78 -7.27 -11.59
CA LYS A 501 -13.47 -7.72 -12.81
C LYS A 501 -14.07 -6.55 -13.58
N ALA A 502 -14.59 -5.53 -12.88
CA ALA A 502 -15.08 -4.31 -13.51
C ALA A 502 -13.93 -3.49 -14.12
N ILE A 503 -12.79 -3.37 -13.42
CA ILE A 503 -11.58 -2.70 -13.91
C ILE A 503 -11.04 -3.41 -15.16
N ASP A 504 -10.86 -4.72 -15.12
CA ASP A 504 -10.40 -5.51 -16.26
C ASP A 504 -11.39 -5.41 -17.44
N ALA A 505 -12.70 -5.47 -17.15
CA ALA A 505 -13.73 -5.31 -18.17
C ALA A 505 -13.70 -3.92 -18.81
N PHE A 506 -13.51 -2.85 -18.02
CA PHE A 506 -13.37 -1.49 -18.51
C PHE A 506 -12.21 -1.38 -19.49
N PHE A 507 -11.00 -1.81 -19.11
CA PHE A 507 -9.84 -1.69 -20.00
C PHE A 507 -9.96 -2.53 -21.26
N SER A 508 -10.57 -3.72 -21.17
CA SER A 508 -10.89 -4.56 -22.33
C SER A 508 -11.82 -3.85 -23.32
N ILE A 509 -12.90 -3.22 -22.83
CA ILE A 509 -13.84 -2.44 -23.65
C ILE A 509 -13.16 -1.19 -24.21
N PHE A 510 -12.38 -0.52 -23.38
CA PHE A 510 -11.71 0.73 -23.72
C PHE A 510 -10.74 0.52 -24.88
N VAL A 511 -9.81 -0.43 -24.75
CA VAL A 511 -8.85 -0.78 -25.82
C VAL A 511 -9.56 -1.21 -27.09
N ALA A 512 -10.57 -2.08 -26.99
CA ALA A 512 -11.35 -2.52 -28.16
C ALA A 512 -12.08 -1.35 -28.84
N SER A 513 -12.49 -0.32 -28.09
CA SER A 513 -13.09 0.89 -28.65
C SER A 513 -12.07 1.73 -29.41
N LEU A 514 -10.86 1.89 -28.87
CA LEU A 514 -9.78 2.60 -29.58
C LEU A 514 -9.45 1.91 -30.91
N GLN A 515 -9.33 0.58 -30.88
CA GLN A 515 -9.10 -0.24 -32.08
C GLN A 515 -10.26 -0.15 -33.07
N ALA A 516 -11.51 -0.12 -32.59
CA ALA A 516 -12.66 0.06 -33.47
C ALA A 516 -12.69 1.47 -34.09
N LEU A 517 -12.32 2.51 -33.34
CA LEU A 517 -12.29 3.88 -33.84
C LEU A 517 -11.21 4.06 -34.92
N ASP A 518 -9.99 3.57 -34.69
CA ASP A 518 -8.87 3.71 -35.61
C ASP A 518 -7.97 2.46 -35.62
N ALA A 519 -8.39 1.44 -36.36
CA ALA A 519 -7.74 0.12 -36.36
C ALA A 519 -6.32 0.13 -36.93
N ASP A 520 -6.06 0.96 -37.94
CA ASP A 520 -4.75 1.01 -38.58
C ASP A 520 -3.75 1.74 -37.69
N PHE A 521 -4.13 2.86 -37.08
CA PHE A 521 -3.27 3.56 -36.13
C PHE A 521 -2.97 2.72 -34.88
N MET A 522 -3.99 2.04 -34.33
CA MET A 522 -3.83 1.29 -33.08
C MET A 522 -2.95 0.04 -33.20
N LYS A 523 -2.66 -0.46 -34.40
CA LYS A 523 -1.73 -1.60 -34.61
C LYS A 523 -0.30 -1.27 -34.18
N ASP A 524 0.09 -0.01 -34.28
CA ASP A 524 1.46 0.46 -33.98
C ASP A 524 1.62 0.93 -32.54
N ILE A 525 0.56 0.83 -31.72
CA ILE A 525 0.56 1.29 -30.33
C ILE A 525 0.92 0.13 -29.40
N THR A 526 1.93 0.34 -28.56
CA THR A 526 2.27 -0.60 -27.50
C THR A 526 1.34 -0.37 -26.30
N ILE A 527 0.54 -1.38 -25.95
CA ILE A 527 -0.35 -1.31 -24.80
C ILE A 527 0.30 -2.05 -23.63
N LEU A 528 0.51 -1.36 -22.51
CA LEU A 528 1.15 -1.92 -21.32
C LEU A 528 0.25 -1.75 -20.11
N LYS A 529 -0.05 -2.84 -19.42
CA LYS A 529 -0.81 -2.79 -18.15
C LYS A 529 0.11 -2.47 -16.99
N GLN A 530 -0.31 -1.61 -16.08
CA GLN A 530 0.50 -1.21 -14.93
C GLN A 530 0.87 -2.40 -14.05
N SER A 531 -0.06 -3.30 -13.75
CA SER A 531 0.23 -4.52 -12.99
C SER A 531 1.29 -5.42 -13.63
N GLU A 532 1.30 -5.52 -14.95
CA GLU A 532 2.32 -6.27 -15.69
C GLU A 532 3.69 -5.57 -15.64
N ALA A 533 3.70 -4.24 -15.70
CA ALA A 533 4.91 -3.43 -15.56
C ALA A 533 5.49 -3.54 -14.14
N ILE A 534 4.65 -3.45 -13.11
CA ILE A 534 5.04 -3.58 -11.70
C ILE A 534 5.62 -4.96 -11.43
N LEU A 535 4.92 -6.03 -11.87
CA LEU A 535 5.33 -7.40 -11.59
C LEU A 535 6.54 -7.85 -12.42
N ALA A 536 6.97 -7.09 -13.43
CA ALA A 536 8.21 -7.35 -14.14
C ALA A 536 9.45 -7.13 -13.25
N ASP A 537 9.39 -6.17 -12.33
CA ASP A 537 10.40 -5.94 -11.30
C ASP A 537 9.79 -5.21 -10.09
N PRO A 538 9.07 -5.94 -9.23
CA PRO A 538 8.30 -5.33 -8.15
C PRO A 538 9.19 -4.65 -7.12
N SER A 539 10.39 -5.19 -6.89
CA SER A 539 11.35 -4.62 -5.94
C SER A 539 11.76 -3.21 -6.36
N ASN A 540 12.19 -3.04 -7.61
CA ASN A 540 12.61 -1.74 -8.13
C ASN A 540 11.44 -0.77 -8.32
N TYR A 541 10.25 -1.27 -8.66
CA TYR A 541 9.06 -0.41 -8.75
C TYR A 541 8.72 0.24 -7.41
N TRP A 542 8.56 -0.55 -6.34
CA TRP A 542 8.14 0.00 -5.05
C TRP A 542 9.23 0.82 -4.37
N ILE A 543 10.51 0.52 -4.63
CA ILE A 543 11.61 1.42 -4.25
C ILE A 543 11.50 2.77 -4.99
N SER A 544 11.06 2.77 -6.25
CA SER A 544 10.79 4.03 -6.98
C SER A 544 9.68 4.83 -6.29
N VAL A 545 8.57 4.19 -5.94
CA VAL A 545 7.45 4.83 -5.20
C VAL A 545 7.91 5.37 -3.84
N ILE A 546 8.70 4.60 -3.09
CA ILE A 546 9.29 5.03 -1.80
C ILE A 546 10.18 6.26 -1.99
N ASN A 547 11.04 6.25 -3.01
CA ASN A 547 11.95 7.38 -3.28
C ASN A 547 11.19 8.64 -3.71
N VAL A 548 10.10 8.50 -4.49
CA VAL A 548 9.18 9.60 -4.79
C VAL A 548 8.56 10.13 -3.50
N GLY A 549 8.04 9.24 -2.65
CA GLY A 549 7.42 9.64 -1.38
C GLY A 549 8.38 10.31 -0.40
N ARG A 550 9.67 9.93 -0.39
CA ARG A 550 10.69 10.56 0.46
C ARG A 550 11.06 11.96 -0.02
N HIS A 551 10.82 12.26 -1.29
CA HIS A 551 11.16 13.54 -1.90
C HIS A 551 10.11 14.61 -1.66
N PHE A 552 8.82 14.25 -1.71
CA PHE A 552 7.71 15.20 -1.57
C PHE A 552 7.13 15.23 -0.16
N ALA A 553 6.73 16.42 0.27
CA ALA A 553 5.84 16.56 1.42
C ALA A 553 4.45 15.98 1.09
N LEU A 554 3.66 15.63 2.11
CA LEU A 554 2.29 15.16 1.89
C LEU A 554 1.45 16.21 1.15
N ASP A 555 1.52 17.47 1.56
CA ASP A 555 0.73 18.57 0.99
C ASP A 555 1.07 18.84 -0.49
N ASP A 556 2.33 18.66 -0.87
CA ASP A 556 2.79 18.73 -2.27
C ASP A 556 2.05 17.73 -3.17
N VAL A 557 1.81 16.52 -2.66
CA VAL A 557 1.17 15.43 -3.41
C VAL A 557 -0.35 15.54 -3.37
N MET A 558 -0.91 16.07 -2.27
CA MET A 558 -2.34 16.39 -2.18
C MET A 558 -2.72 17.54 -3.12
N GLY A 559 -1.86 18.55 -3.29
CA GLY A 559 -2.19 19.72 -4.08
C GLY A 559 -3.43 20.44 -3.52
N THR A 560 -4.13 21.20 -4.37
CA THR A 560 -5.27 22.04 -3.93
C THR A 560 -6.63 21.34 -4.00
N ASN A 561 -6.70 20.12 -4.52
CA ASN A 561 -7.95 19.46 -4.90
C ASN A 561 -8.18 18.09 -4.24
N VAL A 562 -7.32 17.69 -3.30
CA VAL A 562 -7.49 16.46 -2.53
C VAL A 562 -7.88 16.82 -1.11
N GLU A 563 -9.10 16.46 -0.74
CA GLU A 563 -9.63 16.61 0.61
C GLU A 563 -9.39 15.33 1.42
N ASP A 564 -9.58 15.43 2.75
CA ASP A 564 -9.46 14.25 3.62
C ASP A 564 -10.42 13.13 3.22
N ALA A 565 -11.63 13.48 2.78
CA ALA A 565 -12.69 12.56 2.39
C ALA A 565 -12.37 11.76 1.12
N ASP A 566 -11.44 12.22 0.28
CA ASP A 566 -11.03 11.52 -0.96
C ASP A 566 -10.21 10.26 -0.67
N GLY A 567 -9.77 10.08 0.57
CA GLY A 567 -9.00 8.92 1.00
C GLY A 567 -7.52 9.03 0.69
N VAL A 568 -6.69 8.26 1.41
CA VAL A 568 -5.25 8.24 1.17
C VAL A 568 -4.88 7.61 -0.18
N GLY A 569 -5.82 6.88 -0.80
CA GLY A 569 -5.59 6.18 -2.05
C GLY A 569 -5.16 7.10 -3.21
N LEU A 570 -5.70 8.31 -3.29
CA LEU A 570 -5.32 9.27 -4.35
C LEU A 570 -3.88 9.75 -4.21
N VAL A 571 -3.40 9.96 -2.98
CA VAL A 571 -1.99 10.28 -2.69
C VAL A 571 -1.09 9.15 -3.20
N ILE A 572 -1.41 7.90 -2.86
CA ILE A 572 -0.66 6.73 -3.34
C ILE A 572 -0.71 6.62 -4.87
N GLY A 573 -1.87 6.86 -5.48
CA GLY A 573 -2.04 6.86 -6.94
C GLY A 573 -1.15 7.86 -7.66
N ARG A 574 -0.98 9.08 -7.11
CA ARG A 574 -0.06 10.10 -7.65
C ARG A 574 1.40 9.71 -7.48
N LEU A 575 1.80 9.12 -6.35
CA LEU A 575 3.16 8.59 -6.17
C LEU A 575 3.47 7.47 -7.17
N MET A 576 2.53 6.55 -7.37
CA MET A 576 2.63 5.47 -8.37
C MET A 576 2.77 6.05 -9.78
N LYS A 577 2.02 7.09 -10.12
CA LYS A 577 2.09 7.75 -11.44
C LYS A 577 3.48 8.31 -11.73
N VAL A 578 4.12 8.97 -10.76
CA VAL A 578 5.51 9.45 -10.92
C VAL A 578 6.46 8.27 -11.11
N ALA A 579 6.31 7.20 -10.32
CA ALA A 579 7.11 5.99 -10.46
C ALA A 579 6.91 5.27 -11.81
N ASP A 580 5.70 5.24 -12.36
CA ASP A 580 5.39 4.69 -13.68
C ASP A 580 6.13 5.47 -14.77
N VAL A 581 6.13 6.80 -14.69
CA VAL A 581 6.87 7.68 -15.62
C VAL A 581 8.38 7.41 -15.53
N MET A 582 8.92 7.25 -14.32
CA MET A 582 10.33 6.87 -14.14
C MET A 582 10.65 5.50 -14.75
N GLY A 583 9.74 4.54 -14.60
CA GLY A 583 9.86 3.20 -15.17
C GLY A 583 9.90 3.21 -16.69
N LEU A 584 9.02 4.01 -17.31
CA LEU A 584 8.89 4.15 -18.76
C LEU A 584 10.02 4.96 -19.40
N ALA A 585 10.63 5.90 -18.67
CA ALA A 585 11.63 6.83 -19.19
C ALA A 585 11.20 7.55 -20.51
N PRO A 586 9.99 8.14 -20.59
CA PRO A 586 9.47 8.67 -21.84
C PRO A 586 10.18 9.97 -22.23
N ALA A 587 10.35 10.20 -23.54
CA ALA A 587 10.81 11.50 -24.02
C ALA A 587 9.67 12.52 -24.03
N SER A 588 8.42 12.07 -24.15
CA SER A 588 7.24 12.94 -24.03
C SER A 588 6.04 12.23 -23.40
N ILE A 589 5.22 13.01 -22.69
CA ILE A 589 4.02 12.53 -22.01
C ILE A 589 2.86 13.42 -22.48
N ALA A 590 1.84 12.83 -23.10
CA ALA A 590 0.63 13.59 -23.44
C ALA A 590 -0.39 13.52 -22.31
N MET A 591 -0.91 14.68 -21.92
CA MET A 591 -1.85 14.84 -20.81
C MET A 591 -2.98 15.78 -21.21
N PRO A 592 -4.20 15.59 -20.67
CA PRO A 592 -5.28 16.53 -20.92
C PRO A 592 -4.99 17.88 -20.25
N GLU A 593 -5.64 18.94 -20.74
CA GLU A 593 -5.65 20.25 -20.09
C GLU A 593 -6.68 20.25 -18.95
N CYS A 594 -6.22 19.90 -17.74
CA CYS A 594 -7.00 19.98 -16.50
C CYS A 594 -6.10 20.17 -15.27
N ASP A 595 -6.70 20.50 -14.12
CA ASP A 595 -6.00 20.78 -12.87
C ASP A 595 -5.22 19.57 -12.36
N ASP A 596 -5.82 18.38 -12.35
CA ASP A 596 -5.14 17.14 -11.96
C ASP A 596 -3.89 16.87 -12.80
N ALA A 597 -4.01 17.01 -14.12
CA ALA A 597 -2.88 16.85 -15.03
C ALA A 597 -1.81 17.92 -14.81
N THR A 598 -2.17 19.08 -14.28
CA THR A 598 -1.23 20.15 -13.95
C THR A 598 -0.44 19.80 -12.69
N ILE A 599 -1.11 19.36 -11.62
CA ILE A 599 -0.48 18.87 -10.39
C ILE A 599 0.44 17.68 -10.69
N GLU A 600 -0.06 16.67 -11.40
CA GLU A 600 0.72 15.49 -11.79
C GLU A 600 1.96 15.89 -12.62
N SER A 601 1.80 16.77 -13.61
CA SER A 601 2.94 17.24 -14.42
C SER A 601 3.97 18.02 -13.61
N GLY A 602 3.53 18.76 -12.58
CA GLY A 602 4.41 19.47 -11.64
C GLY A 602 5.20 18.51 -10.75
N LEU A 603 4.56 17.45 -10.22
CA LEU A 603 5.23 16.39 -9.45
C LEU A 603 6.24 15.65 -10.31
N ILE A 604 5.85 15.24 -11.51
CA ILE A 604 6.75 14.58 -12.48
C ILE A 604 7.94 15.50 -12.75
N GLY A 605 7.69 16.76 -13.12
CA GLY A 605 8.73 17.73 -13.45
C GLY A 605 9.74 17.95 -12.32
N ARG A 606 9.27 18.22 -11.09
CA ARG A 606 10.13 18.44 -9.92
C ARG A 606 10.99 17.21 -9.60
N PHE A 607 10.37 16.03 -9.54
CA PHE A 607 11.10 14.81 -9.21
C PHE A 607 12.16 14.47 -10.27
N VAL A 608 11.78 14.58 -11.55
CA VAL A 608 12.65 14.34 -12.70
C VAL A 608 13.80 15.36 -12.70
N ASP A 609 13.53 16.65 -12.61
CA ASP A 609 14.58 17.68 -12.70
C ASP A 609 15.64 17.56 -11.58
N GLU A 610 15.21 17.18 -10.37
CA GLU A 610 16.12 17.08 -9.22
C GLU A 610 16.89 15.75 -9.15
N LYS A 611 16.26 14.62 -9.48
CA LYS A 611 16.88 13.30 -9.31
C LYS A 611 17.52 12.74 -10.60
N MET A 612 17.18 13.26 -11.78
CA MET A 612 17.62 12.68 -13.06
C MET A 612 19.05 13.07 -13.49
N LYS A 613 19.65 14.12 -12.90
CA LYS A 613 21.09 14.43 -13.12
C LYS A 613 22.01 13.31 -12.63
N VAL A 614 21.52 12.45 -11.74
CA VAL A 614 22.28 11.35 -11.11
C VAL A 614 22.05 10.00 -11.82
N SER A 615 20.99 9.86 -12.64
CA SER A 615 20.59 8.59 -13.27
C SER A 615 20.75 8.52 -14.80
N GLY A 616 21.16 9.61 -15.46
CA GLY A 616 21.41 9.64 -16.92
C GLY A 616 20.14 9.69 -17.78
N MET A 617 18.98 9.97 -17.19
CA MET A 617 17.71 10.10 -17.91
C MET A 617 17.48 11.54 -18.38
N THR A 618 16.81 11.70 -19.53
CA THR A 618 16.41 12.99 -20.08
C THR A 618 15.05 13.44 -19.56
N LYS A 619 14.87 14.75 -19.38
CA LYS A 619 13.58 15.35 -19.00
C LYS A 619 12.51 15.04 -20.05
N SER A 620 11.35 14.56 -19.60
CA SER A 620 10.19 14.33 -20.47
C SER A 620 9.50 15.64 -20.85
N ALA A 621 9.20 15.84 -22.13
CA ALA A 621 8.38 16.95 -22.59
C ALA A 621 6.90 16.69 -22.28
N ILE A 622 6.23 17.61 -21.59
CA ILE A 622 4.79 17.53 -21.34
C ILE A 622 4.05 18.10 -22.56
N VAL A 623 3.25 17.27 -23.21
CA VAL A 623 2.41 17.66 -24.34
C VAL A 623 0.98 17.82 -23.84
N LYS A 624 0.52 19.05 -23.69
CA LYS A 624 -0.87 19.34 -23.32
C LYS A 624 -1.74 19.19 -24.56
N VAL A 625 -2.82 18.41 -24.44
CA VAL A 625 -3.76 18.15 -25.53
C VAL A 625 -5.12 18.64 -25.09
N SER A 626 -5.68 19.56 -25.86
CA SER A 626 -7.00 20.14 -25.58
C SER A 626 -8.07 19.07 -25.48
N ARG A 627 -9.02 19.28 -24.58
CA ARG A 627 -10.12 18.33 -24.34
C ARG A 627 -11.04 18.28 -25.55
N SER A 628 -11.33 17.08 -26.01
CA SER A 628 -12.41 16.82 -26.98
C SER A 628 -13.73 17.08 -26.25
N ASN A 629 -14.44 18.18 -26.48
CA ASN A 629 -15.73 18.42 -25.81
C ASN A 629 -16.85 17.71 -26.61
N LEU A 630 -17.32 16.57 -26.11
CA LEU A 630 -18.39 15.78 -26.72
C LEU A 630 -19.68 15.77 -25.87
N GLU A 631 -19.81 16.73 -24.97
CA GLU A 631 -20.98 16.91 -24.11
C GLU A 631 -22.20 17.29 -24.96
N LEU A 632 -23.37 16.72 -24.65
CA LEU A 632 -24.62 16.91 -25.39
C LEU A 632 -25.54 17.93 -24.73
N GLN A 633 -25.33 18.23 -23.45
CA GLN A 633 -26.23 19.05 -22.64
C GLN A 633 -25.43 20.04 -21.81
N ILE A 634 -25.95 21.26 -21.64
CA ILE A 634 -25.44 22.21 -20.66
C ILE A 634 -25.98 21.80 -19.29
N VAL A 635 -25.11 21.62 -18.31
CA VAL A 635 -25.49 21.28 -16.93
C VAL A 635 -24.80 22.23 -15.95
N GLU A 636 -25.51 22.63 -14.92
CA GLU A 636 -24.98 23.54 -13.88
C GLU A 636 -24.02 22.84 -12.91
N SER A 637 -24.14 21.51 -12.77
CA SER A 637 -23.24 20.71 -11.94
C SER A 637 -23.28 19.21 -12.30
N GLU A 638 -22.30 18.44 -11.82
CA GLU A 638 -22.21 16.97 -11.98
C GLU A 638 -23.50 16.23 -11.58
N VAL A 639 -24.21 16.72 -10.55
CA VAL A 639 -25.43 16.09 -10.02
C VAL A 639 -26.58 16.13 -11.04
N HIS A 640 -26.53 17.08 -11.98
CA HIS A 640 -27.54 17.25 -13.03
C HIS A 640 -27.24 16.45 -14.30
N LYS A 641 -26.09 15.76 -14.39
CA LYS A 641 -25.77 14.92 -15.53
C LYS A 641 -26.76 13.76 -15.65
N THR A 642 -27.45 13.70 -16.78
CA THR A 642 -28.35 12.59 -17.10
C THR A 642 -27.62 11.53 -17.92
N GLU A 643 -28.26 10.37 -18.11
CA GLU A 643 -27.78 9.35 -19.06
C GLU A 643 -27.67 9.84 -20.52
N ASN A 644 -28.21 11.02 -20.85
CA ASN A 644 -28.14 11.65 -22.17
C ASN A 644 -27.08 12.77 -22.23
N PHE A 645 -26.30 12.97 -21.16
CA PHE A 645 -25.29 14.03 -21.09
C PHE A 645 -24.19 13.86 -22.15
N GLU A 646 -23.83 12.63 -22.50
CA GLU A 646 -22.78 12.32 -23.46
C GLU A 646 -23.02 10.93 -24.08
N TYR A 647 -22.20 10.53 -25.05
CA TYR A 647 -22.19 9.17 -25.59
C TYR A 647 -21.27 8.23 -24.79
N TYR A 648 -21.76 7.03 -24.49
CA TYR A 648 -20.98 5.98 -23.81
C TYR A 648 -20.57 4.88 -24.78
N LEU A 649 -19.43 4.25 -24.57
CA LEU A 649 -18.90 3.18 -25.44
C LEU A 649 -19.85 1.98 -25.52
N LEU A 650 -20.71 1.79 -24.52
CA LEU A 650 -21.65 0.67 -24.41
C LEU A 650 -23.08 1.00 -24.83
N ASP A 651 -23.32 2.21 -25.34
CA ASP A 651 -24.59 2.66 -25.88
C ASP A 651 -25.05 1.76 -27.04
N ASP A 652 -26.37 1.54 -27.13
CA ASP A 652 -26.93 0.82 -28.27
C ASP A 652 -26.98 1.75 -29.49
N PRO A 653 -26.38 1.38 -30.64
CA PRO A 653 -26.34 2.25 -31.81
C PRO A 653 -27.74 2.65 -32.31
N LYS A 654 -28.71 1.74 -32.27
CA LYS A 654 -30.07 1.96 -32.80
C LYS A 654 -30.95 2.74 -31.83
N VAL A 655 -30.72 2.61 -30.53
CA VAL A 655 -31.53 3.27 -29.50
C VAL A 655 -30.89 4.59 -29.06
N ASN A 656 -29.66 4.53 -28.56
CA ASN A 656 -28.99 5.66 -27.94
C ASN A 656 -28.44 6.65 -28.98
N GLY A 657 -27.94 6.15 -30.13
CA GLY A 657 -27.45 7.00 -31.23
C GLY A 657 -28.48 8.05 -31.69
N LYS A 658 -29.75 7.67 -31.80
CA LYS A 658 -30.84 8.58 -32.15
C LYS A 658 -31.39 9.35 -30.95
N SER A 659 -31.64 8.66 -29.85
CA SER A 659 -32.38 9.26 -28.72
C SER A 659 -31.57 10.33 -27.98
N LYS A 660 -30.25 10.19 -27.89
CA LYS A 660 -29.38 11.20 -27.27
C LYS A 660 -29.23 12.44 -28.15
N MET A 661 -28.97 12.28 -29.46
CA MET A 661 -28.90 13.40 -30.39
C MET A 661 -30.19 14.22 -30.44
N LYS A 662 -31.36 13.56 -30.35
CA LYS A 662 -32.66 14.26 -30.26
C LYS A 662 -32.70 15.22 -29.08
N LYS A 663 -32.16 14.83 -27.94
CA LYS A 663 -32.12 15.60 -26.67
C LYS A 663 -30.90 16.51 -26.53
N ALA A 664 -29.95 16.43 -27.45
CA ALA A 664 -28.77 17.27 -27.44
C ALA A 664 -29.16 18.75 -27.59
N PHE A 665 -28.45 19.63 -26.90
CA PHE A 665 -28.57 21.06 -27.06
C PHE A 665 -28.23 21.44 -28.52
N CYS A 666 -29.05 22.30 -29.13
CA CYS A 666 -28.83 22.81 -30.48
C CYS A 666 -29.83 23.95 -30.72
N GLU A 667 -29.46 25.13 -30.26
CA GLU A 667 -30.24 26.34 -30.45
C GLU A 667 -29.87 27.00 -31.78
N PRO A 668 -30.84 27.48 -32.59
CA PRO A 668 -30.54 28.19 -33.83
C PRO A 668 -29.55 29.34 -33.61
N GLY A 669 -28.48 29.38 -34.40
CA GLY A 669 -27.47 30.44 -34.34
C GLY A 669 -26.42 30.31 -33.22
N ASN A 670 -26.61 29.40 -32.27
CA ASN A 670 -25.68 29.21 -31.15
C ASN A 670 -24.50 28.30 -31.55
N VAL A 671 -23.34 28.90 -31.79
CA VAL A 671 -22.09 28.19 -32.13
C VAL A 671 -21.15 28.01 -30.94
N GLU A 672 -21.45 28.64 -29.79
CA GLU A 672 -20.62 28.56 -28.59
C GLU A 672 -20.70 27.16 -27.96
N PHE A 673 -21.91 26.63 -27.84
CA PHE A 673 -22.14 25.24 -27.45
C PHE A 673 -23.08 24.57 -28.44
N CYS A 674 -22.50 23.93 -29.46
CA CYS A 674 -23.25 23.16 -30.46
C CYS A 674 -22.72 21.73 -30.58
N PRO A 675 -23.17 20.81 -29.70
CA PRO A 675 -22.77 19.40 -29.73
C PRO A 675 -22.87 18.73 -31.10
N PRO A 676 -23.91 18.97 -31.93
CA PRO A 676 -23.97 18.39 -33.26
C PRO A 676 -22.81 18.79 -34.18
N ILE A 677 -22.34 20.04 -34.12
CA ILE A 677 -21.16 20.51 -34.88
C ILE A 677 -19.90 19.84 -34.32
N ALA A 678 -19.72 19.88 -32.99
CA ALA A 678 -18.56 19.30 -32.32
C ALA A 678 -18.39 17.81 -32.66
N LEU A 679 -19.47 17.03 -32.59
CA LEU A 679 -19.47 15.61 -32.91
C LEU A 679 -19.24 15.33 -34.39
N ALA A 680 -19.79 16.17 -35.29
CA ALA A 680 -19.60 15.94 -36.70
C ALA A 680 -18.12 16.06 -37.07
N PHE A 681 -17.46 17.14 -36.64
CA PHE A 681 -16.03 17.33 -36.92
C PHE A 681 -15.14 16.34 -36.18
N ALA A 682 -15.50 15.90 -34.97
CA ALA A 682 -14.72 14.91 -34.23
C ALA A 682 -14.48 13.57 -34.98
N PHE A 683 -15.31 13.22 -35.97
CA PHE A 683 -15.25 11.94 -36.67
C PHE A 683 -15.11 12.02 -38.20
N THR A 684 -15.03 13.23 -38.79
CA THR A 684 -15.03 13.40 -40.26
C THR A 684 -14.02 14.43 -40.78
N GLU A 685 -13.05 14.89 -39.98
CA GLU A 685 -12.16 16.01 -40.35
C GLU A 685 -11.49 15.88 -41.73
N SER A 686 -11.16 14.66 -42.17
CA SER A 686 -10.48 14.43 -43.45
C SER A 686 -11.40 14.36 -44.69
N GLU A 687 -12.68 14.04 -44.50
CA GLU A 687 -13.63 13.79 -45.61
C GLU A 687 -14.66 14.93 -45.77
N GLY A 688 -14.81 15.78 -44.75
CA GLY A 688 -15.88 16.77 -44.68
C GLY A 688 -17.24 16.14 -44.35
N ILE A 689 -18.26 16.97 -44.17
CA ILE A 689 -19.62 16.55 -43.78
C ILE A 689 -20.62 17.01 -44.80
N THR A 690 -21.35 16.08 -45.40
CA THR A 690 -22.47 16.38 -46.30
C THR A 690 -23.79 16.39 -45.53
N ILE A 691 -24.47 17.52 -45.52
CA ILE A 691 -25.83 17.68 -45.00
C ILE A 691 -26.79 17.53 -46.18
N HIS A 692 -27.61 16.47 -46.15
CA HIS A 692 -28.61 16.24 -47.18
C HIS A 692 -29.91 16.99 -46.89
N ARG A 693 -30.34 17.86 -47.79
CA ARG A 693 -31.54 18.71 -47.64
C ARG A 693 -32.34 18.72 -48.94
N SER A 694 -33.65 18.93 -48.84
CA SER A 694 -34.47 19.16 -50.03
C SER A 694 -34.09 20.47 -50.71
N ASP A 695 -34.40 20.60 -52.00
CA ASP A 695 -34.18 21.85 -52.76
C ASP A 695 -34.85 23.05 -52.08
N ASP A 696 -36.06 22.84 -51.53
CA ASP A 696 -36.81 23.85 -50.76
C ASP A 696 -36.10 24.31 -49.48
N ASN A 697 -35.15 23.53 -48.97
CA ASN A 697 -34.34 23.81 -47.78
C ASN A 697 -32.88 24.12 -48.11
N GLY A 698 -32.60 24.56 -49.35
CA GLY A 698 -31.29 25.00 -49.80
C GLY A 698 -30.38 23.91 -50.36
N GLY A 699 -30.90 22.70 -50.58
CA GLY A 699 -30.17 21.58 -51.21
C GLY A 699 -29.00 21.03 -50.40
N ASP A 700 -28.39 19.97 -50.93
CA ASP A 700 -27.24 19.31 -50.32
C ASP A 700 -26.04 20.26 -50.20
N VAL A 701 -25.42 20.31 -49.03
CA VAL A 701 -24.23 21.13 -48.76
C VAL A 701 -23.14 20.28 -48.12
N THR A 702 -21.88 20.52 -48.52
CA THR A 702 -20.73 19.83 -47.93
C THR A 702 -19.81 20.81 -47.25
N TYR A 703 -19.61 20.63 -45.95
CA TYR A 703 -18.71 21.45 -45.13
C TYR A 703 -17.38 20.74 -44.95
N LYS A 704 -16.29 21.38 -45.39
CA LYS A 704 -14.91 20.87 -45.21
C LYS A 704 -14.28 21.37 -43.91
N THR A 705 -14.68 22.53 -43.42
CA THR A 705 -14.11 23.13 -42.21
C THR A 705 -15.21 23.44 -41.20
N LYS A 706 -14.83 23.40 -39.92
CA LYS A 706 -15.73 23.73 -38.81
C LYS A 706 -16.23 25.17 -38.91
N ALA A 707 -15.36 26.09 -39.30
CA ALA A 707 -15.67 27.51 -39.45
C ALA A 707 -16.78 27.76 -40.47
N ASP A 708 -16.76 27.05 -41.62
CA ASP A 708 -17.79 27.21 -42.65
C ASP A 708 -19.17 26.73 -42.14
N MET A 709 -19.21 25.60 -41.44
CA MET A 709 -20.45 25.09 -40.84
C MET A 709 -20.96 26.02 -39.73
N GLU A 710 -20.07 26.54 -38.89
CA GLU A 710 -20.42 27.51 -37.84
C GLU A 710 -20.97 28.81 -38.45
N ALA A 711 -20.41 29.31 -39.55
CA ALA A 711 -20.90 30.51 -40.23
C ALA A 711 -22.32 30.33 -40.78
N ASP A 712 -22.59 29.20 -41.44
CA ASP A 712 -23.92 28.88 -41.97
C ASP A 712 -24.94 28.61 -40.85
N PHE A 713 -24.51 27.96 -39.76
CA PHE A 713 -25.37 27.74 -38.60
C PHE A 713 -25.70 29.05 -37.89
N LYS A 714 -24.71 29.95 -37.75
CA LYS A 714 -24.86 31.27 -37.13
C LYS A 714 -25.77 32.21 -37.94
N SER A 715 -25.67 32.16 -39.26
CA SER A 715 -26.50 32.97 -40.17
C SER A 715 -27.93 32.43 -40.34
N GLY A 716 -28.19 31.20 -39.92
CA GLY A 716 -29.47 30.51 -40.11
C GLY A 716 -29.60 29.79 -41.46
N ALA A 717 -28.57 29.84 -42.31
CA ALA A 717 -28.51 29.09 -43.57
C ALA A 717 -28.48 27.57 -43.35
N LEU A 718 -28.04 27.10 -42.18
CA LEU A 718 -28.12 25.70 -41.74
C LEU A 718 -29.10 25.56 -40.57
N HIS A 719 -30.19 24.82 -40.77
CA HIS A 719 -31.20 24.62 -39.74
C HIS A 719 -30.77 23.54 -38.72
N PRO A 720 -31.05 23.69 -37.41
CA PRO A 720 -30.75 22.69 -36.38
C PRO A 720 -31.25 21.28 -36.67
N GLY A 721 -32.40 21.16 -37.32
CA GLY A 721 -32.99 19.87 -37.69
C GLY A 721 -32.12 19.08 -38.67
N ASP A 722 -31.58 19.74 -39.68
CA ASP A 722 -30.75 19.12 -40.72
C ASP A 722 -29.39 18.71 -40.16
N LEU A 723 -28.79 19.61 -39.38
CA LEU A 723 -27.55 19.37 -38.65
C LEU A 723 -27.70 18.17 -37.70
N LYS A 724 -28.74 18.15 -36.85
CA LYS A 724 -29.01 17.00 -35.96
C LYS A 724 -29.25 15.71 -36.74
N ALA A 725 -29.90 15.75 -37.89
CA ALA A 725 -30.12 14.57 -38.72
C ALA A 725 -28.80 14.00 -39.26
N ALA A 726 -27.89 14.85 -39.74
CA ALA A 726 -26.57 14.45 -40.18
C ALA A 726 -25.71 13.91 -39.03
N SER A 727 -25.60 14.65 -37.92
CA SER A 727 -24.84 14.20 -36.74
C SER A 727 -25.41 12.91 -36.14
N THR A 728 -26.72 12.68 -36.21
CA THR A 728 -27.33 11.39 -35.83
C THR A 728 -26.77 10.23 -36.67
N LYS A 729 -26.68 10.39 -38.00
CA LYS A 729 -26.15 9.35 -38.89
C LYS A 729 -24.68 9.03 -38.55
N ILE A 730 -23.87 10.06 -38.32
CA ILE A 730 -22.46 9.92 -37.92
C ILE A 730 -22.37 9.14 -36.61
N MET A 731 -23.11 9.55 -35.57
CA MET A 731 -23.04 8.90 -34.26
C MET A 731 -23.55 7.47 -34.26
N VAL A 732 -24.60 7.17 -35.03
CA VAL A 732 -25.06 5.79 -35.22
C VAL A 732 -23.98 4.95 -35.86
N ALA A 733 -23.29 5.46 -36.90
CA ALA A 733 -22.20 4.74 -37.57
C ALA A 733 -21.00 4.51 -36.64
N VAL A 734 -20.59 5.52 -35.87
CA VAL A 734 -19.50 5.41 -34.88
C VAL A 734 -19.82 4.35 -33.82
N LEU A 735 -21.02 4.41 -33.22
CA LEU A 735 -21.44 3.43 -32.22
C LEU A 735 -21.57 2.03 -32.81
N ASP A 736 -22.06 1.90 -34.05
CA ASP A 736 -22.19 0.60 -34.71
C ASP A 736 -20.81 -0.02 -34.99
N LYS A 737 -19.83 0.79 -35.42
CA LYS A 737 -18.43 0.38 -35.58
C LYS A 737 -17.85 -0.19 -34.29
N ILE A 738 -18.03 0.52 -33.17
CA ILE A 738 -17.60 0.06 -31.83
C ILE A 738 -18.34 -1.23 -31.44
N SER A 739 -19.66 -1.27 -31.62
CA SER A 739 -20.50 -2.44 -31.30
C SER A 739 -20.11 -3.69 -32.09
N LEU A 740 -19.76 -3.53 -33.37
CA LEU A 740 -19.24 -4.60 -34.23
C LEU A 740 -17.86 -5.06 -33.76
N GLY A 741 -16.96 -4.13 -33.41
CA GLY A 741 -15.67 -4.44 -32.81
C GLY A 741 -15.80 -5.31 -31.55
N PHE A 742 -16.74 -4.99 -30.66
CA PHE A 742 -16.99 -5.82 -29.48
C PHE A 742 -17.56 -7.19 -29.79
N LYS A 743 -18.39 -7.32 -30.83
CA LYS A 743 -18.97 -8.61 -31.23
C LYS A 743 -17.95 -9.52 -31.92
N ALA A 744 -16.90 -8.94 -32.51
CA ALA A 744 -15.82 -9.70 -33.12
C ALA A 744 -14.97 -10.44 -32.06
N ASP A 745 -14.90 -9.92 -30.83
CA ASP A 745 -14.17 -10.53 -29.73
C ASP A 745 -15.12 -11.03 -28.62
N LYS A 746 -15.12 -12.35 -28.39
CA LYS A 746 -15.97 -12.99 -27.38
C LYS A 746 -15.65 -12.54 -25.95
N ASP A 747 -14.39 -12.25 -25.65
CA ASP A 747 -13.95 -11.81 -24.34
C ASP A 747 -14.36 -10.35 -24.09
N VAL A 748 -14.24 -9.48 -25.09
CA VAL A 748 -14.77 -8.11 -25.02
C VAL A 748 -16.29 -8.10 -24.84
N THR A 749 -17.03 -8.98 -25.55
CA THR A 749 -18.47 -9.14 -25.35
C THR A 749 -18.81 -9.56 -23.91
N LYS A 750 -17.99 -10.41 -23.28
CA LYS A 750 -18.16 -10.82 -21.88
C LYS A 750 -17.84 -9.68 -20.93
N SER A 751 -16.77 -8.93 -21.18
CA SER A 751 -16.40 -7.70 -20.46
C SER A 751 -17.53 -6.67 -20.48
N ALA A 752 -18.11 -6.40 -21.65
CA ALA A 752 -19.25 -5.49 -21.81
C ALA A 752 -20.46 -5.90 -20.94
N LYS A 753 -20.77 -7.20 -20.88
CA LYS A 753 -21.84 -7.72 -20.01
C LYS A 753 -21.49 -7.56 -18.53
N ALA A 754 -20.25 -7.83 -18.15
CA ALA A 754 -19.78 -7.70 -16.77
C ALA A 754 -19.86 -6.23 -16.30
N LEU A 755 -19.38 -5.29 -17.10
CA LEU A 755 -19.41 -3.86 -16.76
C LEU A 755 -20.85 -3.31 -16.70
N LYS A 756 -21.74 -3.71 -17.64
CA LYS A 756 -23.17 -3.36 -17.56
C LYS A 756 -23.83 -3.90 -16.29
N ALA A 757 -23.49 -5.12 -15.87
CA ALA A 757 -24.01 -5.71 -14.64
C ALA A 757 -23.49 -4.96 -13.40
N PHE A 758 -22.21 -4.58 -13.41
CA PHE A 758 -21.61 -3.75 -12.36
C PHE A 758 -22.29 -2.39 -12.25
N ALA A 759 -22.44 -1.65 -13.36
CA ALA A 759 -23.13 -0.36 -13.39
C ALA A 759 -24.55 -0.44 -12.81
N LYS A 760 -25.32 -1.49 -13.18
CA LYS A 760 -26.66 -1.74 -12.62
C LYS A 760 -26.64 -2.02 -11.12
N LYS A 761 -25.64 -2.75 -10.62
CA LYS A 761 -25.46 -3.02 -9.18
C LYS A 761 -25.19 -1.71 -8.44
N MET A 762 -24.28 -0.88 -8.94
CA MET A 762 -23.94 0.40 -8.32
C MET A 762 -25.12 1.38 -8.31
N ALA A 763 -25.89 1.46 -9.39
CA ALA A 763 -27.09 2.28 -9.44
C ALA A 763 -28.17 1.84 -8.43
N LYS A 764 -28.27 0.55 -8.13
CA LYS A 764 -29.17 0.03 -7.07
C LYS A 764 -28.68 0.37 -5.67
N ASN A 765 -27.37 0.34 -5.45
CA ASN A 765 -26.77 0.69 -4.16
C ASN A 765 -26.90 2.18 -3.85
N LYS A 766 -26.80 3.08 -4.85
CA LYS A 766 -27.03 4.53 -4.66
C LYS A 766 -28.48 4.91 -4.33
N LYS A 767 -29.45 4.04 -4.63
CA LYS A 767 -30.89 4.26 -4.35
C LYS A 767 -31.33 3.73 -2.97
N LYS A 768 -30.45 3.01 -2.29
CA LYS A 768 -30.64 2.50 -0.93
C LYS A 768 -29.84 3.35 0.03
#